data_AF-A0A413J6W9-F1
#
_entry.id   AF-A0A413J6W9-F1
#
_cell.length_a   1.000
_cell.length_b   1.000
_cell.length_c   1.000
_cell.angle_alpha   90.00
_cell.angle_beta   90.00
_cell.angle_gamma   90.00
#
_symmetry.space_group_name_H-M   'P 1'
#
loop_
_entity.id
_entity.type
_entity.pdbx_description
1 polymer ?
#
loop_
_entity_poly.entity_id
_entity_poly.type
_entity_poly.pdbx_seq_one_letter_code
_entity_poly.pdbx_strand_id
1 'polypeptide(L)'
;MKTQRIKTLLLFLSMIPFIGIYAQSIYYVSPHASSGGDGSQSAPFHSIHEAVEKARKDQNSTTIYLREGKYVLDKPLMLTSDDGNDSKELIIKNYPGEKTVLSSGIVLDLKWEKYKNGIMRAVVKGSPVMDMLFVNGELKSMARYPNYDEKAVRFNGTSALATAPERVKKWKCPEGGYLHAMHKHDWGDFHYRITGKNEKGELQLEGGWQNNRPMGIHNENRMVENIFEELDAPGEWYYDKKEGWLYYYPLPDEKINELTFETPQLKNLIEFAGTSSEPVKNITIQGIELTQTIRTFMEQYEPLLRSDWTIYRGGTVVFRGTEKCALRDCYIHNVGGNGVFFDKYNRYSAVTGSYLTSIGASAICFVGDVAGVRSPSFRYGKFVPLDKMDYTKGPQNDNHPAYCEVSDNLICTIGLFEKQITGVELSMCRNITVSHNSIYNTPRAGINISEGTWGGHIIEYNDIFNTVKETGDHGTINSWGRDRFWHPNYNIMTQITNEKPALILADVVEPIIIRHNRLRCDRGWDIDLDDGSSNYQIYNNLCLNGGIKLREGFYRTVENNIIVNNTLHPHLWFKNSGDVFSRNIVMTKYKPISVRGWGREVDYNIFADSLAYLAARQLGGDAHSIVTTVKFINAAKGNFNVADDSEVVTKGGFRNFPMNNFGVLSSRLKRLAASPVMPVPLVAGHATDTKTMFWKGVTFKNLDTLEERSATGMDTERGVYVVSVDVLGSNQVRDFIASNDVILSVNGKPVNNLDDMEEALKHVDTSKKAELVIFRNQKEHKVVIPL
;
A
#
# COMPACT_ATOMS: atom_id res chain seq x y z
N MET A 1 61.82 11.72 -53.59
CA MET A 1 62.27 11.66 -52.18
C MET A 1 61.10 12.16 -51.33
N LYS A 2 60.48 11.47 -50.38
CA LYS A 2 60.58 10.18 -49.70
C LYS A 2 59.13 9.93 -49.22
N THR A 3 58.45 8.91 -49.75
CA THR A 3 58.02 7.68 -49.02
C THR A 3 57.38 7.89 -47.65
N GLN A 4 56.06 7.71 -47.55
CA GLN A 4 55.37 6.66 -46.76
C GLN A 4 53.89 7.02 -46.53
N ARG A 5 52.99 6.47 -47.35
CA ARG A 5 51.58 6.23 -46.99
C ARG A 5 51.15 4.91 -47.63
N ILE A 6 51.19 3.85 -46.83
CA ILE A 6 50.69 2.52 -47.20
C ILE A 6 49.74 2.07 -46.09
N LYS A 7 48.56 1.59 -46.52
CA LYS A 7 47.58 0.74 -45.82
C LYS A 7 46.72 1.38 -44.71
N THR A 8 45.60 1.98 -45.10
CA THR A 8 44.33 1.80 -44.37
C THR A 8 43.14 2.08 -45.31
N LEU A 9 42.87 1.16 -46.24
CA LEU A 9 41.60 1.13 -46.98
C LEU A 9 41.33 -0.36 -47.25
N LEU A 10 40.12 -0.83 -46.93
CA LEU A 10 39.65 -2.24 -46.85
C LEU A 10 39.83 -2.94 -45.49
N LEU A 11 39.11 -2.48 -44.47
CA LEU A 11 38.51 -3.37 -43.44
C LEU A 11 37.39 -2.65 -42.69
N PHE A 12 36.34 -2.22 -43.40
CA PHE A 12 35.14 -1.62 -42.79
C PHE A 12 33.88 -2.13 -43.52
N LEU A 13 33.78 -3.45 -43.70
CA LEU A 13 32.58 -4.09 -44.26
C LEU A 13 32.43 -5.54 -43.76
N SER A 14 32.47 -5.75 -42.45
CA SER A 14 32.00 -7.01 -41.83
C SER A 14 31.78 -6.85 -40.31
N MET A 15 30.90 -5.94 -39.91
CA MET A 15 30.16 -6.07 -38.65
C MET A 15 28.69 -5.86 -38.97
N ILE A 16 28.13 -6.79 -39.74
CA ILE A 16 26.70 -7.04 -39.68
C ILE A 16 26.49 -7.72 -38.33
N PRO A 17 25.69 -7.17 -37.39
CA PRO A 17 25.29 -7.96 -36.24
C PRO A 17 24.59 -9.19 -36.80
N PHE A 18 25.15 -10.38 -36.53
CA PHE A 18 24.45 -11.62 -36.75
C PHE A 18 23.20 -11.58 -35.85
N ILE A 19 22.10 -11.04 -36.38
CA ILE A 19 20.77 -11.30 -35.85
C ILE A 19 20.59 -12.79 -36.15
N GLY A 20 20.80 -13.62 -35.14
CA GLY A 20 20.47 -15.04 -35.24
C GLY A 20 19.01 -15.13 -35.66
N ILE A 21 18.76 -15.55 -36.90
CA ILE A 21 17.45 -15.99 -37.34
C ILE A 21 17.26 -17.34 -36.66
N TYR A 22 16.81 -17.32 -35.41
CA TYR A 22 16.36 -18.54 -34.76
C TYR A 22 15.10 -18.98 -35.51
N ALA A 23 15.09 -20.22 -36.00
CA ALA A 23 13.88 -20.80 -36.52
C ALA A 23 12.80 -20.69 -35.43
N GLN A 24 11.57 -20.36 -35.84
CA GLN A 24 10.44 -20.20 -34.92
C GLN A 24 9.44 -21.32 -35.16
N SER A 25 9.07 -21.99 -34.08
CA SER A 25 7.98 -22.95 -34.08
C SER A 25 6.70 -22.26 -33.59
N ILE A 26 5.58 -22.56 -34.23
CA ILE A 26 4.27 -22.01 -33.87
C ILE A 26 3.33 -23.17 -33.59
N TYR A 27 2.74 -23.17 -32.40
CA TYR A 27 1.73 -24.14 -32.01
C TYR A 27 0.41 -23.44 -31.65
N TYR A 28 -0.71 -24.09 -31.94
CA TYR A 28 -2.05 -23.61 -31.63
C TYR A 28 -2.70 -24.56 -30.63
N VAL A 29 -3.44 -23.99 -29.67
CA VAL A 29 -4.18 -24.76 -28.66
C VAL A 29 -5.62 -24.27 -28.67
N SER A 30 -6.60 -25.18 -28.64
CA SER A 30 -8.02 -24.83 -28.50
C SER A 30 -8.70 -25.80 -27.54
N PRO A 31 -9.49 -25.31 -26.56
CA PRO A 31 -10.21 -26.19 -25.63
C PRO A 31 -11.35 -26.97 -26.35
N HIS A 32 -11.66 -26.58 -27.59
CA HIS A 32 -12.64 -27.23 -28.45
C HIS A 32 -12.02 -28.21 -29.46
N ALA A 33 -10.68 -28.33 -29.50
CA ALA A 33 -10.00 -29.27 -30.37
C ALA A 33 -10.23 -30.72 -29.90
N SER A 34 -10.16 -31.68 -30.81
CA SER A 34 -10.08 -33.10 -30.43
C SER A 34 -8.68 -33.43 -29.90
N SER A 35 -8.58 -34.48 -29.07
CA SER A 35 -7.28 -34.99 -28.61
C SER A 35 -6.43 -35.51 -29.77
N GLY A 36 -5.11 -35.40 -29.65
CA GLY A 36 -4.16 -35.90 -30.64
C GLY A 36 -3.86 -34.98 -31.84
N GLY A 37 -4.27 -33.71 -31.78
CA GLY A 37 -3.82 -32.68 -32.74
C GLY A 37 -2.29 -32.53 -32.77
N ASP A 38 -1.74 -32.06 -33.90
CA ASP A 38 -0.29 -31.89 -34.08
C ASP A 38 0.21 -30.47 -33.69
N GLY A 39 -0.69 -29.60 -33.28
CA GLY A 39 -0.41 -28.21 -32.91
C GLY A 39 -0.44 -27.25 -34.09
N SER A 40 -0.74 -27.69 -35.31
CA SER A 40 -0.98 -26.81 -36.45
C SER A 40 -2.28 -26.01 -36.28
N GLN A 41 -2.46 -24.96 -37.08
CA GLN A 41 -3.70 -24.18 -37.05
C GLN A 41 -4.94 -25.03 -37.44
N SER A 42 -4.75 -26.01 -38.32
CA SER A 42 -5.80 -26.95 -38.77
C SER A 42 -6.07 -28.07 -37.77
N ALA A 43 -5.10 -28.47 -36.96
CA ALA A 43 -5.21 -29.52 -35.95
C ALA A 43 -4.54 -29.07 -34.63
N PRO A 44 -5.12 -28.07 -33.93
CA PRO A 44 -4.55 -27.53 -32.70
C PRO A 44 -4.50 -28.58 -31.58
N PHE A 45 -3.59 -28.41 -30.63
CA PHE A 45 -3.58 -29.19 -29.40
C PHE A 45 -4.86 -28.94 -28.59
N HIS A 46 -5.29 -29.95 -27.83
CA HIS A 46 -6.46 -29.83 -26.97
C HIS A 46 -6.12 -29.11 -25.66
N SER A 47 -4.92 -29.34 -25.13
CA SER A 47 -4.49 -28.74 -23.86
C SER A 47 -3.20 -27.92 -23.99
N ILE A 48 -3.06 -26.93 -23.10
CA ILE A 48 -1.85 -26.09 -23.01
C ILE A 48 -0.65 -26.96 -22.59
N HIS A 49 -0.89 -27.96 -21.74
CA HIS A 49 0.13 -28.92 -21.31
C HIS A 49 0.77 -29.68 -22.48
N GLU A 50 -0.05 -30.17 -23.43
CA GLU A 50 0.46 -30.84 -24.63
C GLU A 50 1.36 -29.92 -25.48
N ALA A 51 0.95 -28.66 -25.63
CA ALA A 51 1.71 -27.67 -26.39
C ALA A 51 3.04 -27.33 -25.71
N VAL A 52 3.08 -27.21 -24.39
CA VAL A 52 4.32 -26.99 -23.63
C VAL A 52 5.24 -28.21 -23.72
N GLU A 53 4.72 -29.43 -23.57
CA GLU A 53 5.53 -30.67 -23.73
C GLU A 53 6.11 -30.80 -25.14
N LYS A 54 5.36 -30.36 -26.17
CA LYS A 54 5.86 -30.29 -27.54
C LYS A 54 6.95 -29.23 -27.69
N ALA A 55 6.69 -28.02 -27.17
CA ALA A 55 7.65 -26.91 -27.19
C ALA A 55 8.96 -27.28 -26.48
N ARG A 56 8.89 -28.01 -25.36
CA ARG A 56 10.07 -28.49 -24.61
C ARG A 56 11.03 -29.31 -25.47
N LYS A 57 10.50 -30.17 -26.33
CA LYS A 57 11.29 -31.01 -27.26
C LYS A 57 11.80 -30.25 -28.48
N ASP A 58 11.26 -29.07 -28.73
CA ASP A 58 11.68 -28.19 -29.81
C ASP A 58 12.99 -27.48 -29.46
N GLN A 59 13.90 -27.36 -30.43
CA GLN A 59 15.15 -26.61 -30.28
C GLN A 59 14.99 -25.15 -30.67
N ASN A 60 13.87 -24.81 -31.32
CA ASN A 60 13.54 -23.48 -31.79
C ASN A 60 12.86 -22.65 -30.71
N SER A 61 12.99 -21.32 -30.82
CA SER A 61 12.10 -20.42 -30.11
C SER A 61 10.65 -20.70 -30.52
N THR A 62 9.76 -20.76 -29.55
CA THR A 62 8.40 -21.26 -29.75
C THR A 62 7.36 -20.23 -29.34
N THR A 63 6.34 -20.04 -30.17
CA THR A 63 5.12 -19.31 -29.82
C THR A 63 3.94 -20.27 -29.75
N ILE A 64 3.25 -20.30 -28.61
CA ILE A 64 2.00 -21.03 -28.41
C ILE A 64 0.85 -20.02 -28.45
N TYR A 65 0.01 -20.11 -29.48
CA TYR A 65 -1.23 -19.36 -29.60
C TYR A 65 -2.39 -20.12 -28.96
N LEU A 66 -3.00 -19.51 -27.97
CA LEU A 66 -4.25 -19.96 -27.37
C LEU A 66 -5.41 -19.37 -28.14
N ARG A 67 -6.30 -20.23 -28.65
CA ARG A 67 -7.54 -19.81 -29.30
C ARG A 67 -8.56 -19.32 -28.27
N GLU A 68 -9.63 -18.71 -28.76
CA GLU A 68 -10.74 -18.27 -27.95
C GLU A 68 -11.31 -19.42 -27.11
N GLY A 69 -11.53 -19.15 -25.82
CA GLY A 69 -12.17 -20.10 -24.92
C GLY A 69 -11.66 -20.05 -23.48
N LYS A 70 -12.35 -20.83 -22.64
CA LYS A 70 -11.98 -21.07 -21.24
C LYS A 70 -11.22 -22.39 -21.11
N TYR A 71 -9.99 -22.32 -20.64
CA TYR A 71 -9.11 -23.44 -20.37
C TYR A 71 -9.16 -23.73 -18.86
N VAL A 72 -9.90 -24.77 -18.49
CA VAL A 72 -10.02 -25.21 -17.09
C VAL A 72 -8.85 -26.12 -16.75
N LEU A 73 -8.02 -25.70 -15.80
CA LEU A 73 -6.84 -26.42 -15.33
C LEU A 73 -7.20 -27.31 -14.15
N ASP A 74 -6.83 -28.59 -14.25
CA ASP A 74 -6.90 -29.59 -13.17
C ASP A 74 -5.60 -29.66 -12.35
N LYS A 75 -4.50 -29.13 -12.90
CA LYS A 75 -3.21 -28.91 -12.25
C LYS A 75 -2.54 -27.63 -12.80
N PRO A 76 -1.63 -27.00 -12.03
CA PRO A 76 -0.91 -25.82 -12.51
C PRO A 76 -0.10 -26.11 -13.78
N LEU A 77 0.01 -25.10 -14.65
CA LEU A 77 0.93 -25.13 -15.78
C LEU A 77 2.35 -24.93 -15.27
N MET A 78 3.12 -26.02 -15.24
CA MET A 78 4.52 -26.03 -14.80
C MET A 78 5.45 -25.66 -15.94
N LEU A 79 6.28 -24.62 -15.74
CA LEU A 79 7.29 -24.14 -16.66
C LEU A 79 8.68 -24.29 -16.03
N THR A 80 9.59 -25.00 -16.67
CA THR A 80 10.93 -25.32 -16.14
C THR A 80 12.05 -24.75 -17.04
N SER A 81 13.30 -24.96 -16.63
CA SER A 81 14.50 -24.62 -17.42
C SER A 81 14.54 -25.27 -18.81
N ASP A 82 13.79 -26.35 -19.02
CA ASP A 82 13.69 -27.05 -20.31
C ASP A 82 12.79 -26.30 -21.32
N ASP A 83 11.89 -25.45 -20.84
CA ASP A 83 10.89 -24.77 -21.65
C ASP A 83 11.43 -23.50 -22.31
N GLY A 84 12.32 -22.78 -21.61
CA GLY A 84 13.01 -21.60 -22.12
C GLY A 84 14.40 -21.43 -21.48
N ASN A 85 15.36 -20.99 -22.29
CA ASN A 85 16.77 -20.80 -21.92
C ASN A 85 17.43 -19.70 -22.78
N ASP A 86 18.73 -19.46 -22.63
CA ASP A 86 19.45 -18.38 -23.34
C ASP A 86 19.44 -18.51 -24.87
N SER A 87 19.18 -19.70 -25.41
CA SER A 87 19.10 -19.98 -26.85
C SER A 87 17.69 -20.22 -27.37
N LYS A 88 16.69 -20.28 -26.48
CA LYS A 88 15.32 -20.71 -26.78
C LYS A 88 14.32 -19.88 -25.98
N GLU A 89 13.51 -19.10 -26.68
CA GLU A 89 12.41 -18.34 -26.08
C GLU A 89 11.10 -19.15 -26.13
N LEU A 90 10.25 -19.01 -25.11
CA LEU A 90 8.87 -19.49 -25.16
C LEU A 90 7.89 -18.34 -24.90
N ILE A 91 6.97 -18.13 -25.84
CA ILE A 91 5.87 -17.17 -25.68
C ILE A 91 4.54 -17.93 -25.68
N ILE A 92 3.76 -17.80 -24.61
CA ILE A 92 2.39 -18.33 -24.53
C ILE A 92 1.44 -17.13 -24.54
N LYS A 93 0.59 -17.03 -25.56
CA LYS A 93 -0.26 -15.85 -25.74
C LYS A 93 -1.61 -16.18 -26.36
N ASN A 94 -2.59 -15.31 -26.15
CA ASN A 94 -3.83 -15.37 -26.90
C ASN A 94 -3.59 -15.14 -28.40
N TYR A 95 -4.42 -15.78 -29.23
CA TYR A 95 -4.47 -15.47 -30.65
C TYR A 95 -4.99 -14.03 -30.84
N PRO A 96 -4.42 -13.24 -31.77
CA PRO A 96 -4.78 -11.82 -31.89
C PRO A 96 -6.28 -11.58 -32.02
N GLY A 97 -6.84 -10.77 -31.13
CA GLY A 97 -8.26 -10.41 -31.09
C GLY A 97 -9.17 -11.43 -30.38
N GLU A 98 -8.65 -12.61 -30.02
CA GLU A 98 -9.41 -13.65 -29.30
C GLU A 98 -9.24 -13.52 -27.79
N LYS A 99 -10.31 -13.81 -27.04
CA LYS A 99 -10.31 -13.82 -25.57
C LYS A 99 -9.97 -15.21 -25.04
N THR A 100 -8.90 -15.31 -24.27
CA THR A 100 -8.48 -16.56 -23.63
C THR A 100 -8.53 -16.44 -22.11
N VAL A 101 -9.22 -17.36 -21.46
CA VAL A 101 -9.35 -17.43 -19.99
C VAL A 101 -8.72 -18.72 -19.48
N LEU A 102 -7.75 -18.61 -18.58
CA LEU A 102 -7.23 -19.70 -17.78
C LEU A 102 -7.88 -19.65 -16.38
N SER A 103 -8.42 -20.77 -15.95
CA SER A 103 -9.18 -20.86 -14.70
C SER A 103 -9.02 -22.23 -14.06
N SER A 104 -9.17 -22.33 -12.74
CA SER A 104 -9.35 -23.62 -12.06
C SER A 104 -10.80 -23.91 -11.65
N GLY A 105 -11.73 -23.06 -12.10
CA GLY A 105 -13.16 -23.13 -11.80
C GLY A 105 -13.83 -24.25 -12.59
N ILE A 106 -14.28 -25.28 -11.87
CA ILE A 106 -15.11 -26.33 -12.46
C ILE A 106 -16.59 -25.93 -12.39
N VAL A 107 -17.36 -26.31 -13.41
CA VAL A 107 -18.82 -26.13 -13.41
C VAL A 107 -19.47 -27.25 -12.60
N LEU A 108 -20.43 -26.89 -11.75
CA LEU A 108 -21.19 -27.84 -10.95
C LEU A 108 -22.46 -28.30 -11.69
N ASP A 109 -22.64 -29.62 -11.85
CA ASP A 109 -23.88 -30.23 -12.36
C ASP A 109 -24.91 -30.34 -11.22
N LEU A 110 -25.72 -29.29 -11.05
CA LEU A 110 -26.65 -29.14 -9.94
C LEU A 110 -28.10 -29.34 -10.37
N LYS A 111 -28.83 -30.11 -9.57
CA LYS A 111 -30.28 -30.26 -9.67
C LYS A 111 -30.92 -29.66 -8.44
N TRP A 112 -31.43 -28.45 -8.58
CA TRP A 112 -31.96 -27.67 -7.47
C TRP A 112 -33.34 -28.13 -7.04
N GLU A 113 -33.52 -28.22 -5.73
CA GLU A 113 -34.80 -28.43 -5.07
C GLU A 113 -35.04 -27.38 -3.98
N LYS A 114 -36.32 -27.11 -3.70
CA LYS A 114 -36.70 -26.17 -2.65
C LYS A 114 -36.32 -26.75 -1.28
N TYR A 115 -35.67 -25.94 -0.45
CA TYR A 115 -35.41 -26.27 0.95
C TYR A 115 -36.40 -25.55 1.87
N LYS A 116 -36.05 -24.36 2.39
CA LYS A 116 -36.84 -23.58 3.37
C LYS A 116 -36.58 -22.09 3.19
N ASN A 117 -37.57 -21.25 3.50
CA ASN A 117 -37.41 -19.78 3.55
C ASN A 117 -36.76 -19.16 2.31
N GLY A 118 -37.06 -19.68 1.11
CA GLY A 118 -36.46 -19.21 -0.15
C GLY A 118 -35.10 -19.82 -0.50
N ILE A 119 -34.45 -20.52 0.44
CA ILE A 119 -33.21 -21.26 0.20
C ILE A 119 -33.49 -22.48 -0.66
N MET A 120 -32.63 -22.69 -1.64
CA MET A 120 -32.59 -23.84 -2.53
C MET A 120 -31.41 -24.73 -2.14
N ARG A 121 -31.49 -26.02 -2.46
CA ARG A 121 -30.37 -26.95 -2.28
C ARG A 121 -30.17 -27.90 -3.45
N ALA A 122 -28.96 -28.38 -3.64
CA ALA A 122 -28.60 -29.37 -4.65
C ALA A 122 -27.47 -30.29 -4.13
N VAL A 123 -27.44 -31.54 -4.58
CA VAL A 123 -26.34 -32.47 -4.29
C VAL A 123 -25.16 -32.13 -5.18
N VAL A 124 -23.97 -32.00 -4.58
CA VAL A 124 -22.71 -31.84 -5.30
C VAL A 124 -22.06 -33.20 -5.52
N LYS A 125 -21.78 -33.56 -6.78
CA LYS A 125 -21.10 -34.82 -7.13
C LYS A 125 -19.58 -34.64 -7.09
N GLY A 126 -18.85 -35.72 -6.79
CA GLY A 126 -17.39 -35.78 -6.95
C GLY A 126 -16.56 -35.09 -5.86
N SER A 127 -17.19 -34.58 -4.80
CA SER A 127 -16.52 -33.96 -3.64
C SER A 127 -15.46 -32.90 -3.98
N PRO A 128 -15.79 -31.90 -4.82
CA PRO A 128 -14.84 -30.85 -5.18
C PRO A 128 -14.46 -29.99 -3.97
N VAL A 129 -13.38 -29.23 -4.12
CA VAL A 129 -13.07 -28.14 -3.17
C VAL A 129 -14.17 -27.09 -3.28
N MET A 130 -14.81 -26.77 -2.16
CA MET A 130 -15.89 -25.79 -2.05
C MET A 130 -15.43 -24.64 -1.15
N ASP A 131 -14.45 -23.87 -1.62
CA ASP A 131 -13.88 -22.74 -0.87
C ASP A 131 -14.38 -21.37 -1.34
N MET A 132 -14.73 -21.26 -2.62
CA MET A 132 -15.37 -20.08 -3.21
C MET A 132 -16.48 -20.57 -4.15
N LEU A 133 -17.53 -19.77 -4.31
CA LEU A 133 -18.62 -20.07 -5.25
C LEU A 133 -18.83 -18.87 -6.16
N PHE A 134 -18.81 -19.13 -7.45
CA PHE A 134 -19.12 -18.18 -8.49
C PHE A 134 -20.46 -18.52 -9.12
N VAL A 135 -21.31 -17.51 -9.27
CA VAL A 135 -22.63 -17.65 -9.90
C VAL A 135 -22.68 -16.69 -11.08
N ASN A 136 -22.74 -17.24 -12.30
CA ASN A 136 -22.60 -16.48 -13.55
C ASN A 136 -21.34 -15.58 -13.59
N GLY A 137 -20.23 -16.07 -13.01
CA GLY A 137 -18.95 -15.36 -12.96
C GLY A 137 -18.77 -14.40 -11.76
N GLU A 138 -19.83 -14.15 -10.99
CA GLU A 138 -19.78 -13.28 -9.81
C GLU A 138 -19.51 -14.08 -8.53
N LEU A 139 -18.57 -13.60 -7.70
CA LEU A 139 -18.26 -14.23 -6.42
C LEU A 139 -19.43 -14.04 -5.44
N LYS A 140 -19.87 -15.12 -4.80
CA LYS A 140 -20.91 -15.11 -3.77
C LYS A 140 -20.33 -15.34 -2.37
N SER A 141 -20.88 -14.62 -1.40
CA SER A 141 -20.49 -14.73 0.01
C SER A 141 -20.90 -16.08 0.58
N MET A 142 -20.03 -16.72 1.34
CA MET A 142 -20.46 -17.78 2.25
C MET A 142 -21.47 -17.22 3.26
N ALA A 143 -22.36 -18.06 3.77
CA ALA A 143 -23.24 -17.76 4.89
C ALA A 143 -22.44 -17.14 6.04
N ARG A 144 -22.75 -15.89 6.41
CA ARG A 144 -21.88 -15.09 7.29
C ARG A 144 -22.66 -14.21 8.25
N TYR A 145 -21.99 -13.85 9.34
CA TYR A 145 -22.48 -12.81 10.25
C TYR A 145 -21.39 -11.76 10.55
N PRO A 146 -21.73 -10.46 10.48
CA PRO A 146 -22.98 -9.93 9.94
C PRO A 146 -23.07 -10.13 8.42
N ASN A 147 -24.30 -10.03 7.91
CA ASN A 147 -24.60 -10.10 6.48
C ASN A 147 -23.81 -9.02 5.73
N TYR A 148 -23.50 -9.29 4.47
CA TYR A 148 -22.70 -8.41 3.62
C TYR A 148 -23.30 -7.00 3.51
N ASP A 149 -22.46 -5.99 3.76
CA ASP A 149 -22.75 -4.57 3.56
C ASP A 149 -21.60 -3.91 2.80
N GLU A 150 -21.87 -3.48 1.57
CA GLU A 150 -20.89 -2.80 0.70
C GLU A 150 -20.37 -1.48 1.30
N LYS A 151 -21.14 -0.84 2.18
CA LYS A 151 -20.80 0.45 2.79
C LYS A 151 -19.98 0.30 4.07
N ALA A 152 -19.92 -0.92 4.62
CA ALA A 152 -19.14 -1.19 5.81
C ALA A 152 -17.64 -1.01 5.52
N VAL A 153 -16.95 -0.37 6.46
CA VAL A 153 -15.53 -0.02 6.30
C VAL A 153 -14.62 -1.24 6.29
N ARG A 154 -14.99 -2.32 7.00
CA ARG A 154 -14.14 -3.50 7.20
C ARG A 154 -14.88 -4.77 6.84
N PHE A 155 -14.22 -5.69 6.13
CA PHE A 155 -14.76 -7.02 5.78
C PHE A 155 -16.19 -7.02 5.19
N ASN A 156 -16.62 -5.89 4.63
CA ASN A 156 -18.01 -5.66 4.23
C ASN A 156 -19.02 -6.03 5.32
N GLY A 157 -18.71 -5.75 6.58
CA GLY A 157 -19.57 -5.96 7.74
C GLY A 157 -18.83 -6.66 8.87
N THR A 158 -18.85 -6.05 10.06
CA THR A 158 -18.27 -6.63 11.28
C THR A 158 -19.12 -6.32 12.50
N SER A 159 -19.10 -7.20 13.51
CA SER A 159 -19.79 -6.99 14.79
C SER A 159 -19.17 -7.84 15.91
N ALA A 160 -19.09 -7.31 17.14
CA ALA A 160 -18.72 -8.10 18.31
C ALA A 160 -19.64 -9.32 18.51
N LEU A 161 -20.89 -9.25 18.02
CA LEU A 161 -21.86 -10.32 18.13
C LEU A 161 -21.51 -11.55 17.28
N ALA A 162 -20.54 -11.44 16.36
CA ALA A 162 -20.06 -12.57 15.55
C ALA A 162 -19.53 -13.74 16.42
N THR A 163 -19.03 -13.43 17.62
CA THR A 163 -18.55 -14.44 18.58
C THR A 163 -19.33 -14.41 19.90
N ALA A 164 -20.55 -13.87 19.91
CA ALA A 164 -21.35 -13.80 21.14
C ALA A 164 -21.83 -15.20 21.55
N PRO A 165 -21.71 -15.60 22.84
CA PRO A 165 -22.14 -16.91 23.32
C PRO A 165 -23.57 -17.29 22.94
N GLU A 166 -24.52 -16.34 23.02
CA GLU A 166 -25.93 -16.60 22.68
C GLU A 166 -26.17 -16.85 21.19
N ARG A 167 -25.27 -16.38 20.32
CA ARG A 167 -25.27 -16.71 18.90
C ARG A 167 -24.64 -18.08 18.67
N VAL A 168 -23.42 -18.27 19.16
CA VAL A 168 -22.64 -19.51 19.00
C VAL A 168 -23.39 -20.73 19.55
N LYS A 169 -24.14 -20.60 20.65
CA LYS A 169 -24.98 -21.68 21.20
C LYS A 169 -26.02 -22.20 20.22
N LYS A 170 -26.52 -21.37 19.29
CA LYS A 170 -27.54 -21.75 18.29
C LYS A 170 -26.97 -22.60 17.15
N TRP A 171 -25.67 -22.49 16.86
CA TRP A 171 -25.02 -23.23 15.80
C TRP A 171 -24.93 -24.71 16.14
N LYS A 172 -25.35 -25.62 15.25
CA LYS A 172 -25.28 -27.05 15.57
C LYS A 172 -23.88 -27.61 15.39
N CYS A 173 -23.28 -27.35 14.23
CA CYS A 173 -21.95 -27.84 13.85
C CYS A 173 -21.16 -26.70 13.20
N PRO A 174 -20.54 -25.79 14.00
CA PRO A 174 -19.79 -24.66 13.45
C PRO A 174 -18.39 -25.04 12.93
N GLU A 175 -17.99 -26.32 13.07
CA GLU A 175 -16.72 -26.83 12.61
C GLU A 175 -16.53 -26.61 11.09
N GLY A 176 -15.36 -26.10 10.70
CA GLY A 176 -15.07 -25.74 9.31
C GLY A 176 -15.48 -24.30 8.94
N GLY A 177 -16.17 -23.59 9.83
CA GLY A 177 -16.38 -22.15 9.75
C GLY A 177 -15.07 -21.35 9.91
N TYR A 178 -15.12 -20.07 9.58
CA TYR A 178 -14.00 -19.15 9.78
C TYR A 178 -14.40 -17.98 10.68
N LEU A 179 -13.45 -17.52 11.50
CA LEU A 179 -13.51 -16.23 12.19
C LEU A 179 -12.44 -15.31 11.58
N HIS A 180 -12.90 -14.18 11.07
CA HIS A 180 -12.11 -13.06 10.62
C HIS A 180 -12.17 -11.95 11.65
N ALA A 181 -11.04 -11.37 12.02
CA ALA A 181 -11.04 -10.23 12.92
C ALA A 181 -9.90 -9.28 12.61
N MET A 182 -10.16 -7.97 12.70
CA MET A 182 -9.07 -7.01 12.64
C MET A 182 -8.12 -7.21 13.82
N HIS A 183 -6.85 -6.86 13.63
CA HIS A 183 -5.92 -6.65 14.72
C HIS A 183 -6.48 -5.61 15.70
N LYS A 184 -6.25 -5.76 17.02
CA LYS A 184 -6.80 -4.86 18.05
C LYS A 184 -6.48 -3.37 17.84
N HIS A 185 -5.40 -3.07 17.13
CA HIS A 185 -4.96 -1.72 16.77
C HIS A 185 -5.05 -1.42 15.26
N ASP A 186 -5.85 -2.20 14.51
CA ASP A 186 -6.04 -2.04 13.06
C ASP A 186 -4.78 -2.21 12.20
N TRP A 187 -3.76 -2.94 12.68
CA TRP A 187 -2.51 -3.19 11.95
C TRP A 187 -2.57 -4.40 11.01
N GLY A 188 -3.73 -4.63 10.38
CA GLY A 188 -4.02 -5.84 9.63
C GLY A 188 -5.10 -6.68 10.32
N ASP A 189 -5.06 -7.99 10.11
CA ASP A 189 -6.10 -8.91 10.51
C ASP A 189 -5.58 -10.29 10.93
N PHE A 190 -6.47 -11.07 11.52
CA PHE A 190 -6.27 -12.45 11.92
C PHE A 190 -7.40 -13.30 11.38
N HIS A 191 -7.04 -14.51 10.96
CA HIS A 191 -7.98 -15.52 10.49
C HIS A 191 -7.85 -16.79 11.32
N TYR A 192 -8.98 -17.36 11.68
CA TYR A 192 -9.05 -18.60 12.42
C TYR A 192 -10.05 -19.56 11.78
N ARG A 193 -9.68 -20.84 11.74
CA ARG A 193 -10.62 -21.92 11.49
C ARG A 193 -11.31 -22.29 12.80
N ILE A 194 -12.63 -22.44 12.74
CA ILE A 194 -13.43 -22.92 13.85
C ILE A 194 -13.34 -24.46 13.87
N THR A 195 -12.84 -25.01 14.97
CA THR A 195 -12.70 -26.46 15.17
C THR A 195 -13.78 -27.05 16.08
N GLY A 196 -14.64 -26.20 16.61
CA GLY A 196 -15.77 -26.58 17.45
C GLY A 196 -16.21 -25.45 18.37
N LYS A 197 -17.07 -25.80 19.33
CA LYS A 197 -17.50 -24.90 20.40
C LYS A 197 -17.69 -25.67 21.71
N ASN A 198 -17.66 -24.96 22.84
CA ASN A 198 -17.99 -25.54 24.14
C ASN A 198 -19.44 -25.24 24.57
N GLU A 199 -19.88 -25.85 25.69
CA GLU A 199 -21.23 -25.68 26.25
C GLU A 199 -21.55 -24.22 26.66
N LYS A 200 -20.52 -23.41 26.93
CA LYS A 200 -20.67 -21.99 27.25
C LYS A 200 -20.93 -21.13 26.02
N GLY A 201 -20.78 -21.66 24.80
CA GLY A 201 -20.89 -20.90 23.56
C GLY A 201 -19.59 -20.19 23.16
N GLU A 202 -18.44 -20.68 23.60
CA GLU A 202 -17.13 -20.18 23.18
C GLU A 202 -16.59 -21.03 22.04
N LEU A 203 -16.03 -20.40 21.01
CA LEU A 203 -15.44 -21.07 19.87
C LEU A 203 -14.06 -21.64 20.20
N GLN A 204 -13.78 -22.82 19.66
CA GLN A 204 -12.44 -23.37 19.58
C GLN A 204 -11.84 -22.98 18.23
N LEU A 205 -10.64 -22.40 18.25
CA LEU A 205 -10.05 -21.72 17.11
C LEU A 205 -8.63 -22.22 16.85
N GLU A 206 -8.31 -22.45 15.58
CA GLU A 206 -6.97 -22.74 15.08
C GLU A 206 -6.60 -21.69 14.03
N GLY A 207 -5.50 -20.95 14.23
CA GLY A 207 -5.18 -19.83 13.33
C GLY A 207 -4.42 -18.70 13.99
N GLY A 208 -4.53 -17.52 13.37
CA GLY A 208 -4.00 -16.26 13.88
C GLY A 208 -2.52 -16.01 13.56
N TRP A 209 -2.03 -16.55 12.45
CA TRP A 209 -0.63 -16.42 12.00
C TRP A 209 -0.42 -15.44 10.84
N GLN A 210 -1.48 -14.75 10.40
CA GLN A 210 -1.45 -13.80 9.27
C GLN A 210 -0.87 -12.42 9.65
N ASN A 211 -0.53 -12.21 10.93
CA ASN A 211 0.07 -10.98 11.42
C ASN A 211 1.26 -11.30 12.34
N ASN A 212 2.38 -10.62 12.10
CA ASN A 212 3.67 -10.90 12.75
C ASN A 212 3.83 -10.17 14.11
N ARG A 213 2.81 -9.40 14.51
CA ARG A 213 2.74 -8.69 15.78
C ARG A 213 1.47 -9.09 16.56
N PRO A 214 1.41 -10.32 17.10
CA PRO A 214 0.21 -10.80 17.77
C PRO A 214 -0.06 -10.04 19.07
N MET A 215 -1.08 -9.18 19.07
CA MET A 215 -1.58 -8.47 20.27
C MET A 215 -3.09 -8.67 20.52
N GLY A 216 -3.66 -9.69 19.89
CA GLY A 216 -5.07 -10.05 20.00
C GLY A 216 -5.96 -9.43 18.93
N ILE A 217 -7.16 -9.99 18.83
CA ILE A 217 -8.20 -9.55 17.90
C ILE A 217 -8.95 -8.32 18.43
N HIS A 218 -9.51 -7.52 17.52
CA HIS A 218 -10.35 -6.37 17.85
C HIS A 218 -11.63 -6.80 18.56
N ASN A 219 -12.18 -5.95 19.43
CA ASN A 219 -13.41 -6.24 20.17
C ASN A 219 -14.66 -6.24 19.28
N GLU A 220 -14.82 -5.20 18.47
CA GLU A 220 -15.99 -5.02 17.58
C GLU A 220 -15.82 -5.53 16.15
N ASN A 221 -14.63 -5.40 15.57
CA ASN A 221 -14.41 -5.69 14.14
C ASN A 221 -14.14 -7.18 13.90
N ARG A 222 -15.19 -7.99 14.02
CA ARG A 222 -15.19 -9.45 13.82
C ARG A 222 -16.26 -9.86 12.83
N MET A 223 -15.99 -10.90 12.04
CA MET A 223 -16.92 -11.52 11.10
C MET A 223 -16.72 -13.02 11.13
N VAL A 224 -17.82 -13.77 11.10
CA VAL A 224 -17.79 -15.24 10.95
C VAL A 224 -18.43 -15.62 9.64
N GLU A 225 -17.94 -16.68 9.02
CA GLU A 225 -18.51 -17.22 7.78
C GLU A 225 -18.44 -18.74 7.74
N ASN A 226 -19.15 -19.31 6.76
CA ASN A 226 -19.30 -20.75 6.56
C ASN A 226 -19.98 -21.45 7.74
N ILE A 227 -21.07 -20.85 8.25
CA ILE A 227 -21.93 -21.39 9.30
C ILE A 227 -23.36 -21.52 8.74
N PHE A 228 -23.91 -22.74 8.73
CA PHE A 228 -25.23 -22.99 8.13
C PHE A 228 -26.35 -22.15 8.75
N GLU A 229 -26.34 -21.97 10.08
CA GLU A 229 -27.36 -21.17 10.77
C GLU A 229 -27.26 -19.66 10.49
N GLU A 230 -26.19 -19.19 9.86
CA GLU A 230 -26.03 -17.80 9.39
C GLU A 230 -26.35 -17.67 7.88
N LEU A 231 -26.91 -18.70 7.24
CA LEU A 231 -27.43 -18.61 5.87
C LEU A 231 -28.82 -17.95 5.91
N ASP A 232 -28.85 -16.62 5.87
CA ASP A 232 -30.10 -15.86 6.08
C ASP A 232 -30.30 -14.66 5.13
N ALA A 233 -29.32 -14.36 4.27
CA ALA A 233 -29.43 -13.29 3.27
C ALA A 233 -29.37 -13.80 1.82
N PRO A 234 -30.11 -13.16 0.88
CA PRO A 234 -29.96 -13.42 -0.54
C PRO A 234 -28.51 -13.25 -1.03
N GLY A 235 -28.08 -14.15 -1.90
CA GLY A 235 -26.72 -14.23 -2.43
C GLY A 235 -25.76 -15.07 -1.59
N GLU A 236 -26.16 -15.53 -0.41
CA GLU A 236 -25.32 -16.38 0.44
C GLU A 236 -25.42 -17.87 0.07
N TRP A 237 -24.36 -18.62 0.38
CA TRP A 237 -24.31 -20.07 0.20
C TRP A 237 -23.63 -20.80 1.37
N TYR A 238 -23.95 -22.08 1.53
CA TYR A 238 -23.28 -22.97 2.47
C TYR A 238 -23.14 -24.36 1.84
N TYR A 239 -21.98 -25.00 2.02
CA TYR A 239 -21.78 -26.38 1.57
C TYR A 239 -21.60 -27.32 2.76
N ASP A 240 -22.58 -28.20 2.95
CA ASP A 240 -22.46 -29.32 3.87
C ASP A 240 -21.54 -30.38 3.27
N LYS A 241 -20.26 -30.33 3.64
CA LYS A 241 -19.25 -31.27 3.14
C LYS A 241 -19.53 -32.72 3.55
N LYS A 242 -20.20 -32.94 4.70
CA LYS A 242 -20.44 -34.29 5.21
C LYS A 242 -21.55 -34.98 4.43
N GLU A 243 -22.63 -34.25 4.17
CA GLU A 243 -23.81 -34.78 3.49
C GLU A 243 -23.80 -34.50 1.97
N GLY A 244 -22.88 -33.66 1.48
CA GLY A 244 -22.70 -33.33 0.06
C GLY A 244 -23.73 -32.34 -0.50
N TRP A 245 -24.39 -31.56 0.36
CA TRP A 245 -25.43 -30.61 -0.05
C TRP A 245 -24.88 -29.18 -0.17
N LEU A 246 -25.06 -28.57 -1.32
CA LEU A 246 -24.92 -27.12 -1.50
C LEU A 246 -26.27 -26.45 -1.26
N TYR A 247 -26.28 -25.45 -0.40
CA TYR A 247 -27.40 -24.57 -0.12
C TYR A 247 -27.09 -23.19 -0.68
N TYR A 248 -28.07 -22.58 -1.33
CA TYR A 248 -27.95 -21.24 -1.89
C TYR A 248 -29.25 -20.47 -1.66
N TYR A 249 -29.13 -19.21 -1.23
CA TYR A 249 -30.25 -18.28 -1.16
C TYR A 249 -30.20 -17.39 -2.40
N PRO A 250 -31.06 -17.60 -3.42
CA PRO A 250 -31.04 -16.78 -4.63
C PRO A 250 -31.33 -15.30 -4.36
N LEU A 251 -30.70 -14.42 -5.13
CA LEU A 251 -31.15 -13.03 -5.22
C LEU A 251 -32.59 -12.97 -5.75
N PRO A 252 -33.37 -11.91 -5.42
CA PRO A 252 -34.77 -11.81 -5.82
C PRO A 252 -35.04 -12.02 -7.33
N ASP A 253 -34.11 -11.59 -8.19
CA ASP A 253 -34.23 -11.68 -9.65
C ASP A 253 -33.54 -12.92 -10.26
N GLU A 254 -32.90 -13.76 -9.44
CA GLU A 254 -32.18 -14.94 -9.91
C GLU A 254 -33.12 -16.12 -10.14
N LYS A 255 -33.14 -16.61 -11.38
CA LYS A 255 -33.80 -17.88 -11.72
C LYS A 255 -32.80 -19.02 -11.58
N ILE A 256 -32.83 -19.71 -10.44
CA ILE A 256 -31.77 -20.65 -10.06
C ILE A 256 -31.41 -21.73 -11.09
N ASN A 257 -32.39 -22.21 -11.87
CA ASN A 257 -32.16 -23.24 -12.90
C ASN A 257 -31.54 -22.70 -14.19
N GLU A 258 -31.40 -21.38 -14.34
CA GLU A 258 -30.73 -20.72 -15.46
C GLU A 258 -29.31 -20.24 -15.07
N LEU A 259 -28.86 -20.48 -13.83
CA LEU A 259 -27.57 -20.03 -13.32
C LEU A 259 -26.48 -21.08 -13.53
N THR A 260 -25.26 -20.61 -13.82
CA THR A 260 -24.05 -21.42 -13.83
C THR A 260 -23.32 -21.26 -12.50
N PHE A 261 -23.05 -22.37 -11.82
CA PHE A 261 -22.32 -22.41 -10.56
C PHE A 261 -20.92 -22.98 -10.80
N GLU A 262 -19.89 -22.27 -10.34
CA GLU A 262 -18.49 -22.69 -10.49
C GLU A 262 -17.73 -22.58 -9.16
N THR A 263 -16.75 -23.46 -8.96
CA THR A 263 -15.88 -23.41 -7.78
C THR A 263 -14.41 -23.69 -8.14
N PRO A 264 -13.45 -22.84 -7.70
CA PRO A 264 -12.04 -23.02 -8.02
C PRO A 264 -11.43 -24.21 -7.29
N GLN A 265 -10.46 -24.86 -7.94
CA GLN A 265 -9.80 -26.07 -7.42
C GLN A 265 -8.32 -25.88 -7.08
N LEU A 266 -7.65 -24.88 -7.68
CA LEU A 266 -6.20 -24.68 -7.55
C LEU A 266 -5.87 -23.38 -6.82
N LYS A 267 -4.72 -23.36 -6.13
CA LYS A 267 -4.13 -22.14 -5.53
C LYS A 267 -3.40 -21.30 -6.57
N ASN A 268 -2.69 -21.98 -7.47
CA ASN A 268 -1.84 -21.39 -8.50
C ASN A 268 -2.30 -21.90 -9.88
N LEU A 269 -2.22 -21.06 -10.90
CA LEU A 269 -2.52 -21.46 -12.29
C LEU A 269 -1.24 -21.72 -13.08
N ILE A 270 -0.20 -20.92 -12.85
CA ILE A 270 1.09 -21.00 -13.58
C ILE A 270 2.23 -20.96 -12.58
N GLU A 271 3.18 -21.89 -12.70
CA GLU A 271 4.37 -21.93 -11.85
C GLU A 271 5.64 -22.05 -12.71
N PHE A 272 6.52 -21.06 -12.61
CA PHE A 272 7.88 -21.14 -13.10
C PHE A 272 8.73 -21.77 -12.01
N ALA A 273 9.29 -22.94 -12.28
CA ALA A 273 10.00 -23.78 -11.33
C ALA A 273 11.47 -23.96 -11.73
N GLY A 274 12.30 -23.00 -11.34
CA GLY A 274 13.75 -23.05 -11.49
C GLY A 274 14.47 -22.84 -10.15
N THR A 275 15.79 -22.69 -10.25
CA THR A 275 16.69 -22.39 -9.12
C THR A 275 17.70 -21.32 -9.52
N SER A 276 18.50 -20.82 -8.57
CA SER A 276 19.60 -19.90 -8.90
C SER A 276 20.72 -20.56 -9.73
N SER A 277 20.89 -21.88 -9.63
CA SER A 277 21.87 -22.65 -10.42
C SER A 277 21.33 -23.09 -11.77
N GLU A 278 20.01 -23.25 -11.88
CA GLU A 278 19.32 -23.70 -13.09
C GLU A 278 18.04 -22.88 -13.27
N PRO A 279 18.15 -21.65 -13.81
CA PRO A 279 17.01 -20.74 -13.88
C PRO A 279 16.09 -21.07 -15.05
N VAL A 280 14.78 -20.83 -14.87
CA VAL A 280 13.85 -20.72 -16.01
C VAL A 280 14.10 -19.41 -16.71
N LYS A 281 14.37 -19.40 -18.03
CA LYS A 281 14.72 -18.17 -18.74
C LYS A 281 13.87 -17.88 -19.95
N ASN A 282 13.72 -16.60 -20.27
CA ASN A 282 13.16 -16.12 -21.56
C ASN A 282 11.77 -16.73 -21.87
N ILE A 283 10.89 -16.76 -20.87
CA ILE A 283 9.50 -17.20 -21.05
C ILE A 283 8.54 -16.03 -20.80
N THR A 284 7.64 -15.77 -21.74
CA THR A 284 6.62 -14.71 -21.64
C THR A 284 5.21 -15.29 -21.71
N ILE A 285 4.37 -14.93 -20.74
CA ILE A 285 2.91 -15.14 -20.80
C ILE A 285 2.27 -13.81 -21.16
N GLN A 286 1.47 -13.77 -22.22
CA GLN A 286 0.95 -12.51 -22.75
C GLN A 286 -0.54 -12.53 -23.10
N GLY A 287 -1.28 -11.50 -22.65
CA GLY A 287 -2.64 -11.22 -23.13
C GLY A 287 -3.70 -12.22 -22.66
N ILE A 288 -3.44 -12.92 -21.56
CA ILE A 288 -4.30 -13.99 -21.03
C ILE A 288 -5.06 -13.48 -19.79
N GLU A 289 -6.33 -13.87 -19.68
CA GLU A 289 -7.14 -13.72 -18.46
C GLU A 289 -6.86 -14.90 -17.51
N LEU A 290 -6.59 -14.61 -16.23
CA LEU A 290 -6.27 -15.56 -15.17
C LEU A 290 -7.25 -15.36 -14.03
N THR A 291 -8.04 -16.38 -13.70
CA THR A 291 -9.13 -16.22 -12.72
C THR A 291 -9.42 -17.49 -11.92
N GLN A 292 -10.22 -17.36 -10.85
CA GLN A 292 -10.76 -18.45 -10.05
C GLN A 292 -9.66 -19.37 -9.49
N THR A 293 -8.97 -18.90 -8.46
CA THR A 293 -8.12 -19.71 -7.57
C THR A 293 -8.67 -19.71 -6.15
N ILE A 294 -8.38 -20.75 -5.36
CA ILE A 294 -8.86 -20.89 -3.97
C ILE A 294 -8.16 -19.92 -3.02
N ARG A 295 -8.79 -19.66 -1.87
CA ARG A 295 -8.25 -18.77 -0.83
C ARG A 295 -7.07 -19.40 -0.10
N THR A 296 -6.13 -18.56 0.31
CA THR A 296 -4.86 -19.01 0.91
C THR A 296 -4.64 -18.53 2.34
N PHE A 297 -5.57 -17.76 2.92
CA PHE A 297 -5.38 -17.14 4.24
C PHE A 297 -5.19 -18.15 5.40
N MET A 298 -5.59 -19.42 5.24
CA MET A 298 -5.33 -20.49 6.22
C MET A 298 -4.16 -21.41 5.86
N GLU A 299 -3.39 -21.08 4.82
CA GLU A 299 -2.16 -21.81 4.48
C GLU A 299 -1.05 -21.50 5.48
N GLN A 300 0.11 -22.13 5.29
CA GLN A 300 1.29 -21.82 6.08
C GLN A 300 1.82 -20.42 5.72
N TYR A 301 1.87 -19.54 6.72
CA TYR A 301 2.50 -18.23 6.61
C TYR A 301 3.87 -18.26 7.28
N GLU A 302 4.79 -17.49 6.73
CA GLU A 302 6.07 -17.21 7.35
C GLU A 302 6.15 -15.74 7.75
N PRO A 303 6.80 -15.41 8.89
CA PRO A 303 7.04 -14.03 9.26
C PRO A 303 8.10 -13.40 8.37
N LEU A 304 7.86 -12.15 7.96
CA LEU A 304 8.88 -11.31 7.32
C LEU A 304 9.78 -10.67 8.39
N LEU A 305 10.89 -10.06 7.99
CA LEU A 305 11.93 -9.60 8.91
C LEU A 305 11.46 -8.40 9.71
N ARG A 306 10.94 -8.67 10.91
CA ARG A 306 10.55 -7.64 11.88
C ARG A 306 9.58 -6.59 11.37
N SER A 307 9.00 -6.70 10.18
CA SER A 307 7.77 -6.00 9.82
C SER A 307 6.59 -6.62 10.57
N ASP A 308 5.44 -5.97 10.49
CA ASP A 308 4.21 -6.55 11.04
C ASP A 308 3.65 -7.64 10.10
N TRP A 309 4.23 -7.87 8.91
CA TRP A 309 3.76 -8.79 7.88
C TRP A 309 4.17 -10.24 8.12
N THR A 310 3.26 -11.14 7.80
CA THR A 310 3.59 -12.51 7.42
C THR A 310 3.16 -12.74 5.97
N ILE A 311 3.66 -13.79 5.33
CA ILE A 311 3.37 -14.04 3.92
C ILE A 311 3.13 -15.52 3.65
N TYR A 312 2.17 -15.81 2.77
CA TYR A 312 2.07 -17.09 2.06
C TYR A 312 2.93 -17.04 0.79
N ARG A 313 3.89 -17.97 0.66
CA ARG A 313 4.78 -18.08 -0.51
C ARG A 313 4.10 -18.74 -1.72
N GLY A 314 3.06 -18.10 -2.24
CA GLY A 314 2.36 -18.53 -3.45
C GLY A 314 1.45 -17.44 -4.00
N GLY A 315 0.85 -17.70 -5.16
CA GLY A 315 -0.04 -16.79 -5.85
C GLY A 315 -0.55 -17.38 -7.17
N THR A 316 -1.49 -16.71 -7.83
CA THR A 316 -2.05 -17.16 -9.12
C THR A 316 -0.96 -17.47 -10.15
N VAL A 317 0.11 -16.67 -10.16
CA VAL A 317 1.35 -16.96 -10.88
C VAL A 317 2.55 -16.92 -9.93
N VAL A 318 3.38 -17.96 -9.94
CA VAL A 318 4.59 -18.04 -9.11
C VAL A 318 5.84 -18.05 -9.99
N PHE A 319 6.75 -17.11 -9.72
CA PHE A 319 8.09 -17.05 -10.30
C PHE A 319 9.11 -17.55 -9.28
N ARG A 320 9.71 -18.72 -9.50
CA ARG A 320 10.80 -19.25 -8.67
C ARG A 320 12.01 -19.54 -9.55
N GLY A 321 13.15 -18.94 -9.23
CA GLY A 321 14.40 -19.19 -9.94
C GLY A 321 14.32 -18.76 -11.40
N THR A 322 13.93 -17.52 -11.69
CA THR A 322 13.71 -17.05 -13.08
C THR A 322 14.71 -16.00 -13.54
N GLU A 323 14.99 -15.97 -14.84
CA GLU A 323 15.70 -14.87 -15.50
C GLU A 323 14.95 -14.40 -16.76
N LYS A 324 14.65 -13.11 -16.88
CA LYS A 324 14.01 -12.54 -18.08
C LYS A 324 12.65 -13.21 -18.42
N CYS A 325 11.90 -13.62 -17.40
CA CYS A 325 10.54 -14.13 -17.58
C CYS A 325 9.52 -13.03 -17.30
N ALA A 326 8.37 -13.04 -18.00
CA ALA A 326 7.42 -11.95 -17.89
C ALA A 326 5.95 -12.35 -17.96
N LEU A 327 5.12 -11.62 -17.22
CA LEU A 327 3.69 -11.47 -17.50
C LEU A 327 3.47 -10.14 -18.21
N ARG A 328 2.82 -10.16 -19.38
CA ARG A 328 2.56 -8.96 -20.19
C ARG A 328 1.09 -8.86 -20.58
N ASP A 329 0.48 -7.69 -20.39
CA ASP A 329 -0.89 -7.42 -20.83
C ASP A 329 -1.94 -8.42 -20.29
N CYS A 330 -1.66 -9.07 -19.16
CA CYS A 330 -2.57 -10.07 -18.57
C CYS A 330 -3.68 -9.39 -17.78
N TYR A 331 -4.78 -10.12 -17.58
CA TYR A 331 -5.88 -9.72 -16.71
C TYR A 331 -6.05 -10.75 -15.59
N ILE A 332 -5.68 -10.39 -14.36
CA ILE A 332 -5.79 -11.27 -13.20
C ILE A 332 -6.95 -10.79 -12.34
N HIS A 333 -7.95 -11.63 -12.14
CA HIS A 333 -9.08 -11.26 -11.28
C HIS A 333 -9.78 -12.42 -10.60
N ASN A 334 -10.46 -12.13 -9.50
CA ASN A 334 -11.25 -13.09 -8.73
C ASN A 334 -10.40 -14.30 -8.27
N VAL A 335 -9.26 -14.00 -7.66
CA VAL A 335 -8.29 -14.99 -7.19
C VAL A 335 -8.20 -14.98 -5.67
N GLY A 336 -8.07 -16.16 -5.06
CA GLY A 336 -8.23 -16.31 -3.62
C GLY A 336 -7.03 -15.88 -2.75
N GLY A 337 -5.83 -15.80 -3.34
CA GLY A 337 -4.59 -15.45 -2.64
C GLY A 337 -3.88 -14.25 -3.27
N ASN A 338 -2.54 -14.31 -3.29
CA ASN A 338 -1.75 -13.29 -3.99
C ASN A 338 -1.93 -13.40 -5.51
N GLY A 339 -1.81 -12.29 -6.24
CA GLY A 339 -1.85 -12.29 -7.70
C GLY A 339 -0.59 -12.92 -8.31
N VAL A 340 0.56 -12.31 -8.09
CA VAL A 340 1.86 -12.74 -8.60
C VAL A 340 2.89 -12.82 -7.48
N PHE A 341 3.66 -13.89 -7.41
CA PHE A 341 4.65 -14.10 -6.36
C PHE A 341 6.03 -14.42 -6.94
N PHE A 342 7.03 -13.58 -6.66
CA PHE A 342 8.44 -13.82 -6.96
C PHE A 342 9.12 -14.39 -5.73
N ASP A 343 9.34 -15.70 -5.76
CA ASP A 343 9.92 -16.50 -4.68
C ASP A 343 11.43 -16.64 -4.85
N LYS A 344 12.20 -16.15 -3.86
CA LYS A 344 13.66 -16.29 -3.80
C LYS A 344 14.32 -15.75 -5.08
N TYR A 345 15.31 -16.44 -5.65
CA TYR A 345 16.06 -15.97 -6.82
C TYR A 345 15.17 -15.62 -8.03
N ASN A 346 15.23 -14.36 -8.49
CA ASN A 346 14.61 -13.91 -9.75
C ASN A 346 15.41 -12.72 -10.32
N ARG A 347 15.70 -12.66 -11.63
CA ARG A 347 16.48 -11.60 -12.27
C ARG A 347 15.82 -11.07 -13.54
N TYR A 348 15.70 -9.75 -13.67
CA TYR A 348 15.19 -9.13 -14.91
C TYR A 348 13.82 -9.65 -15.35
N SER A 349 13.06 -10.23 -14.41
CA SER A 349 11.71 -10.72 -14.64
C SER A 349 10.72 -9.59 -14.36
N ALA A 350 9.56 -9.60 -15.03
CA ALA A 350 8.69 -8.44 -15.01
C ALA A 350 7.19 -8.77 -15.03
N VAL A 351 6.39 -7.87 -14.46
CA VAL A 351 4.94 -7.80 -14.66
C VAL A 351 4.63 -6.45 -15.28
N THR A 352 4.17 -6.46 -16.53
CA THR A 352 3.97 -5.22 -17.29
C THR A 352 2.61 -5.13 -17.97
N GLY A 353 2.05 -3.93 -18.07
CA GLY A 353 0.83 -3.69 -18.85
C GLY A 353 -0.41 -4.42 -18.30
N SER A 354 -0.37 -5.00 -17.11
CA SER A 354 -1.39 -5.93 -16.64
C SER A 354 -2.46 -5.25 -15.81
N TYR A 355 -3.67 -5.83 -15.81
CA TYR A 355 -4.78 -5.41 -14.95
C TYR A 355 -4.99 -6.45 -13.85
N LEU A 356 -4.84 -6.06 -12.58
CA LEU A 356 -5.03 -6.93 -11.42
C LEU A 356 -6.15 -6.34 -10.55
N THR A 357 -7.26 -7.08 -10.40
CA THR A 357 -8.39 -6.63 -9.58
C THR A 357 -9.09 -7.78 -8.87
N SER A 358 -9.81 -7.51 -7.78
CA SER A 358 -10.52 -8.55 -7.03
C SER A 358 -9.55 -9.66 -6.57
N ILE A 359 -8.43 -9.24 -5.97
CA ILE A 359 -7.37 -10.12 -5.47
C ILE A 359 -7.61 -10.40 -3.98
N GLY A 360 -7.54 -11.67 -3.58
CA GLY A 360 -7.77 -12.11 -2.21
C GLY A 360 -6.80 -11.52 -1.18
N ALA A 361 -5.53 -11.38 -1.59
CA ALA A 361 -4.43 -10.89 -0.77
C ALA A 361 -3.65 -9.75 -1.49
N SER A 362 -2.31 -9.80 -1.49
CA SER A 362 -1.45 -8.83 -2.16
C SER A 362 -1.42 -9.05 -3.68
N ALA A 363 -1.24 -7.98 -4.47
CA ALA A 363 -1.26 -8.13 -5.92
C ALA A 363 0.06 -8.70 -6.47
N ILE A 364 1.21 -8.11 -6.12
CA ILE A 364 2.53 -8.56 -6.59
C ILE A 364 3.52 -8.57 -5.41
N CYS A 365 4.15 -9.71 -5.15
CA CYS A 365 5.09 -9.88 -4.03
C CYS A 365 6.48 -10.28 -4.51
N PHE A 366 7.53 -9.66 -3.95
CA PHE A 366 8.92 -10.07 -4.09
C PHE A 366 9.45 -10.45 -2.71
N VAL A 367 9.76 -11.74 -2.49
CA VAL A 367 10.20 -12.22 -1.19
C VAL A 367 11.43 -13.11 -1.32
N GLY A 368 12.57 -12.63 -0.85
CA GLY A 368 13.83 -13.39 -0.83
C GLY A 368 13.90 -14.49 0.21
N ASP A 369 15.01 -15.22 0.22
CA ASP A 369 15.29 -16.28 1.19
C ASP A 369 15.87 -15.69 2.48
N VAL A 370 15.31 -16.07 3.63
CA VAL A 370 15.83 -15.65 4.94
C VAL A 370 17.26 -16.15 5.15
N ALA A 371 17.65 -17.28 4.54
CA ALA A 371 19.04 -17.76 4.60
C ALA A 371 20.04 -16.80 3.94
N GLY A 372 19.57 -15.86 3.10
CA GLY A 372 20.37 -14.78 2.53
C GLY A 372 20.60 -13.60 3.47
N VAL A 373 19.88 -13.54 4.59
CA VAL A 373 19.89 -12.40 5.53
C VAL A 373 20.87 -12.67 6.65
N ARG A 374 21.70 -11.68 6.97
CA ARG A 374 22.66 -11.76 8.08
C ARG A 374 21.97 -11.41 9.39
N SER A 375 22.14 -12.28 10.40
CA SER A 375 21.54 -12.09 11.73
C SER A 375 20.02 -11.81 11.70
N PRO A 376 19.21 -12.65 11.02
CA PRO A 376 17.79 -12.40 10.84
C PRO A 376 17.04 -12.40 12.18
N SER A 377 16.00 -11.58 12.25
CA SER A 377 15.06 -11.53 13.37
C SER A 377 13.67 -11.20 12.83
N PHE A 378 12.61 -11.60 13.55
CA PHE A 378 11.26 -11.63 12.95
C PHE A 378 10.17 -10.87 13.69
N ARG A 379 10.14 -10.85 15.03
CA ARG A 379 9.06 -10.16 15.77
C ARG A 379 9.57 -8.87 16.38
N TYR A 380 8.68 -7.89 16.55
CA TYR A 380 8.98 -6.56 17.14
C TYR A 380 9.92 -6.62 18.36
N GLY A 381 9.65 -7.52 19.31
CA GLY A 381 10.43 -7.65 20.55
C GLY A 381 11.68 -8.53 20.46
N LYS A 382 12.06 -9.02 19.28
CA LYS A 382 13.21 -9.91 19.06
C LYS A 382 14.35 -9.14 18.40
N PHE A 383 15.58 -9.50 18.77
CA PHE A 383 16.80 -8.89 18.26
C PHE A 383 17.96 -9.86 18.42
N VAL A 384 19.03 -9.66 17.64
CA VAL A 384 20.28 -10.41 17.77
C VAL A 384 21.21 -9.64 18.70
N PRO A 385 21.73 -10.25 19.79
CA PRO A 385 22.73 -9.62 20.65
C PRO A 385 23.97 -9.17 19.86
N LEU A 386 24.55 -8.02 20.23
CA LEU A 386 25.67 -7.40 19.49
C LEU A 386 26.91 -8.29 19.40
N ASP A 387 27.18 -9.10 20.42
CA ASP A 387 28.30 -10.05 20.48
C ASP A 387 28.11 -11.26 19.56
N LYS A 388 26.87 -11.50 19.09
CA LYS A 388 26.48 -12.59 18.18
C LYS A 388 26.12 -12.09 16.78
N MET A 389 26.16 -10.78 16.55
CA MET A 389 25.75 -10.17 15.31
C MET A 389 26.85 -10.30 14.26
N ASP A 390 26.48 -10.67 13.03
CA ASP A 390 27.35 -10.56 11.88
C ASP A 390 27.33 -9.10 11.41
N TYR A 391 28.51 -8.45 11.36
CA TYR A 391 28.66 -7.04 10.97
C TYR A 391 28.93 -6.85 9.47
N THR A 392 29.00 -7.93 8.70
CA THR A 392 29.28 -7.88 7.26
C THR A 392 28.16 -7.16 6.52
N LYS A 393 28.51 -6.22 5.62
CA LYS A 393 27.53 -5.48 4.81
C LYS A 393 26.90 -6.38 3.75
N GLY A 394 25.61 -6.21 3.50
CA GLY A 394 24.88 -6.88 2.42
C GLY A 394 24.51 -8.33 2.71
N PRO A 395 24.03 -9.05 1.69
CA PRO A 395 23.50 -10.40 1.85
C PRO A 395 24.59 -11.44 2.14
N GLN A 396 24.17 -12.61 2.61
CA GLN A 396 25.00 -13.82 2.77
C GLN A 396 25.07 -14.66 1.49
N ASN A 397 24.04 -14.60 0.64
CA ASN A 397 23.99 -15.27 -0.67
C ASN A 397 23.13 -14.43 -1.64
N ASP A 398 22.97 -14.85 -2.88
CA ASP A 398 22.22 -14.09 -3.89
C ASP A 398 20.78 -14.63 -4.14
N ASN A 399 20.24 -15.44 -3.22
CA ASN A 399 18.96 -16.15 -3.35
C ASN A 399 17.74 -15.27 -3.02
N HIS A 400 17.59 -14.17 -3.75
CA HIS A 400 16.52 -13.20 -3.59
C HIS A 400 16.12 -12.58 -4.92
N PRO A 401 14.95 -11.93 -5.05
CA PRO A 401 14.61 -11.19 -6.26
C PRO A 401 15.50 -9.96 -6.42
N ALA A 402 15.98 -9.71 -7.63
CA ALA A 402 16.78 -8.53 -7.94
C ALA A 402 16.59 -8.06 -9.37
N TYR A 403 16.63 -6.74 -9.59
CA TYR A 403 16.55 -6.15 -10.93
C TYR A 403 15.27 -6.52 -11.68
N CYS A 404 14.19 -6.82 -10.95
CA CYS A 404 12.87 -7.08 -11.52
C CYS A 404 12.06 -5.79 -11.67
N GLU A 405 11.03 -5.84 -12.51
CA GLU A 405 10.23 -4.67 -12.86
C GLU A 405 8.73 -4.92 -12.68
N VAL A 406 8.04 -3.92 -12.12
CA VAL A 406 6.58 -3.82 -12.09
C VAL A 406 6.22 -2.49 -12.75
N SER A 407 5.77 -2.53 -14.00
CA SER A 407 5.47 -1.30 -14.74
C SER A 407 4.19 -1.28 -15.57
N ASP A 408 3.57 -0.11 -15.69
CA ASP A 408 2.34 0.07 -16.46
C ASP A 408 1.22 -0.89 -16.04
N ASN A 409 1.06 -1.16 -14.73
CA ASN A 409 -0.02 -2.01 -14.23
C ASN A 409 -1.13 -1.20 -13.58
N LEU A 410 -2.37 -1.64 -13.79
CA LEU A 410 -3.54 -1.19 -13.05
C LEU A 410 -3.82 -2.20 -11.94
N ILE A 411 -3.69 -1.80 -10.69
CA ILE A 411 -3.93 -2.64 -9.52
C ILE A 411 -5.04 -2.00 -8.69
N CYS A 412 -6.19 -2.65 -8.57
CA CYS A 412 -7.26 -2.09 -7.75
C CYS A 412 -8.15 -3.12 -7.08
N THR A 413 -8.80 -2.77 -5.97
CA THR A 413 -9.74 -3.67 -5.28
C THR A 413 -9.05 -4.98 -4.89
N ILE A 414 -8.07 -4.87 -4.00
CA ILE A 414 -7.26 -6.00 -3.50
C ILE A 414 -7.50 -6.21 -2.01
N GLY A 415 -7.04 -7.34 -1.48
CA GLY A 415 -7.31 -7.72 -0.10
C GLY A 415 -8.77 -8.03 0.17
N LEU A 416 -9.44 -8.75 -0.74
CA LEU A 416 -10.83 -9.18 -0.53
C LEU A 416 -10.96 -9.98 0.78
N PHE A 417 -9.99 -10.85 1.07
CA PHE A 417 -10.00 -11.69 2.26
C PHE A 417 -9.04 -11.15 3.32
N GLU A 418 -7.78 -10.93 2.96
CA GLU A 418 -6.72 -10.48 3.89
C GLU A 418 -6.60 -8.96 3.91
N LYS A 419 -6.30 -8.37 5.07
CA LYS A 419 -6.21 -6.92 5.28
C LYS A 419 -4.80 -6.43 5.59
N GLN A 420 -3.86 -7.34 5.90
CA GLN A 420 -2.44 -7.04 5.96
C GLN A 420 -1.71 -7.30 4.64
N ILE A 421 -2.08 -6.54 3.61
CA ILE A 421 -1.63 -6.77 2.23
C ILE A 421 -1.26 -5.46 1.52
N THR A 422 -0.77 -5.54 0.29
CA THR A 422 -0.37 -4.36 -0.49
C THR A 422 -0.49 -4.60 -2.00
N GLY A 423 -0.44 -3.54 -2.80
CA GLY A 423 -0.33 -3.65 -4.25
C GLY A 423 1.01 -4.25 -4.65
N VAL A 424 2.11 -3.73 -4.11
CA VAL A 424 3.46 -4.29 -4.30
C VAL A 424 4.15 -4.49 -2.95
N GLU A 425 4.53 -5.73 -2.65
CA GLU A 425 5.28 -6.12 -1.45
C GLU A 425 6.75 -6.35 -1.80
N LEU A 426 7.65 -5.68 -1.09
CA LEU A 426 9.09 -5.84 -1.21
C LEU A 426 9.66 -6.35 0.11
N SER A 427 10.23 -7.57 0.10
CA SER A 427 10.95 -8.11 1.24
C SER A 427 12.16 -8.94 0.80
N MET A 428 13.29 -8.75 1.47
CA MET A 428 14.54 -9.48 1.22
C MET A 428 14.89 -9.46 -0.26
N CYS A 429 14.79 -8.31 -0.92
CA CYS A 429 15.00 -8.15 -2.35
C CYS A 429 15.84 -6.90 -2.64
N ARG A 430 16.26 -6.67 -3.88
CA ARG A 430 17.10 -5.48 -4.20
C ARG A 430 16.81 -4.93 -5.58
N ASN A 431 17.02 -3.63 -5.78
CA ASN A 431 16.97 -3.03 -7.11
C ASN A 431 15.67 -3.35 -7.89
N ILE A 432 14.54 -3.41 -7.19
CA ILE A 432 13.22 -3.60 -7.81
C ILE A 432 12.72 -2.24 -8.31
N THR A 433 12.30 -2.18 -9.56
CA THR A 433 11.71 -0.97 -10.15
C THR A 433 10.20 -1.09 -10.17
N VAL A 434 9.51 -0.15 -9.53
CA VAL A 434 8.05 -0.05 -9.51
C VAL A 434 7.68 1.29 -10.16
N SER A 435 7.31 1.26 -11.44
CA SER A 435 7.15 2.47 -12.25
C SER A 435 5.85 2.55 -13.01
N HIS A 436 5.22 3.73 -13.08
CA HIS A 436 4.03 3.94 -13.92
C HIS A 436 2.85 3.00 -13.59
N ASN A 437 2.62 2.68 -12.32
CA ASN A 437 1.46 1.89 -11.91
C ASN A 437 0.36 2.79 -11.34
N SER A 438 -0.90 2.43 -11.59
CA SER A 438 -2.05 3.01 -10.89
C SER A 438 -2.53 2.00 -9.85
N ILE A 439 -2.41 2.33 -8.56
CA ILE A 439 -2.69 1.40 -7.46
C ILE A 439 -3.71 2.04 -6.51
N TYR A 440 -4.92 1.47 -6.38
CA TYR A 440 -5.94 2.08 -5.53
C TYR A 440 -6.96 1.11 -4.95
N ASN A 441 -7.75 1.59 -3.99
CA ASN A 441 -8.73 0.79 -3.24
C ASN A 441 -8.05 -0.39 -2.54
N THR A 442 -7.09 -0.09 -1.66
CA THR A 442 -6.37 -1.08 -0.87
C THR A 442 -6.73 -0.95 0.62
N PRO A 443 -6.89 -2.06 1.37
CA PRO A 443 -7.20 -2.01 2.80
C PRO A 443 -6.05 -1.45 3.64
N ARG A 444 -4.81 -1.51 3.11
CA ARG A 444 -3.54 -1.19 3.77
C ARG A 444 -2.65 -0.38 2.80
N ALA A 445 -1.40 -0.73 2.52
CA ALA A 445 -0.53 0.07 1.65
C ALA A 445 -0.87 -0.10 0.16
N GLY A 446 -0.38 0.82 -0.66
CA GLY A 446 -0.25 0.59 -2.10
C GLY A 446 1.08 -0.08 -2.44
N ILE A 447 2.17 0.36 -1.81
CA ILE A 447 3.50 -0.27 -1.87
C ILE A 447 4.04 -0.40 -0.44
N ASN A 448 4.58 -1.56 -0.11
CA ASN A 448 5.18 -1.82 1.19
C ASN A 448 6.61 -2.36 1.02
N ILE A 449 7.54 -1.84 1.83
CA ILE A 449 8.93 -2.28 1.93
C ILE A 449 9.13 -2.82 3.35
N SER A 450 9.12 -4.15 3.51
CA SER A 450 9.11 -4.80 4.83
C SER A 450 10.37 -4.52 5.66
N GLU A 451 11.53 -4.34 5.02
CA GLU A 451 12.79 -4.02 5.70
C GLU A 451 13.82 -3.39 4.73
N GLY A 452 14.99 -2.97 5.23
CA GLY A 452 16.01 -2.29 4.40
C GLY A 452 16.80 -3.21 3.47
N THR A 453 16.71 -4.54 3.60
CA THR A 453 17.46 -5.49 2.77
C THR A 453 17.02 -5.44 1.31
N TRP A 454 17.90 -5.23 0.31
CA TRP A 454 19.19 -4.56 0.38
C TRP A 454 19.19 -3.20 -0.34
N GLY A 455 17.99 -2.63 -0.48
CA GLY A 455 17.75 -1.31 -1.04
C GLY A 455 17.91 -1.27 -2.57
N GLY A 456 18.20 -0.07 -3.08
CA GLY A 456 18.32 0.19 -4.52
C GLY A 456 16.98 0.23 -5.27
N HIS A 457 15.85 0.09 -4.56
CA HIS A 457 14.52 0.16 -5.18
C HIS A 457 14.27 1.54 -5.79
N ILE A 458 13.60 1.56 -6.94
CA ILE A 458 13.15 2.77 -7.61
C ILE A 458 11.63 2.73 -7.67
N ILE A 459 10.98 3.67 -6.99
CA ILE A 459 9.53 3.83 -6.97
C ILE A 459 9.19 5.15 -7.64
N GLU A 460 8.70 5.10 -8.87
CA GLU A 460 8.49 6.32 -9.66
C GLU A 460 7.26 6.37 -10.56
N TYR A 461 6.76 7.59 -10.80
CA TYR A 461 5.64 7.81 -11.71
C TYR A 461 4.36 7.02 -11.38
N ASN A 462 4.20 6.54 -10.14
CA ASN A 462 2.99 5.83 -9.74
C ASN A 462 1.89 6.81 -9.34
N ASP A 463 0.63 6.41 -9.56
CA ASP A 463 -0.57 7.11 -9.06
C ASP A 463 -1.26 6.21 -8.04
N ILE A 464 -1.06 6.51 -6.75
CA ILE A 464 -1.47 5.63 -5.66
C ILE A 464 -2.41 6.37 -4.71
N PHE A 465 -3.63 5.86 -4.55
CA PHE A 465 -4.67 6.55 -3.78
C PHE A 465 -5.72 5.61 -3.18
N ASN A 466 -6.58 6.11 -2.30
CA ASN A 466 -7.57 5.30 -1.57
C ASN A 466 -6.92 4.09 -0.89
N THR A 467 -5.81 4.35 -0.20
CA THR A 467 -5.07 3.36 0.59
C THR A 467 -5.45 3.47 2.07
N VAL A 468 -5.17 2.41 2.83
CA VAL A 468 -5.42 2.32 4.27
C VAL A 468 -6.92 2.41 4.57
N LYS A 469 -7.75 1.83 3.70
CA LYS A 469 -9.23 1.90 3.78
C LYS A 469 -9.85 1.09 4.90
N GLU A 470 -9.19 0.01 5.33
CA GLU A 470 -9.73 -0.89 6.37
C GLU A 470 -8.86 -0.92 7.63
N THR A 471 -7.56 -0.70 7.47
CA THR A 471 -6.53 -0.68 8.53
C THR A 471 -6.15 0.74 8.97
N GLY A 472 -5.18 0.91 9.87
CA GLY A 472 -4.67 2.22 10.31
C GLY A 472 -3.18 2.20 10.69
N ASP A 473 -2.60 3.36 10.99
CA ASP A 473 -1.16 3.52 11.30
C ASP A 473 -0.27 2.95 10.19
N HIS A 474 -0.39 3.57 9.01
CA HIS A 474 0.31 3.17 7.80
C HIS A 474 0.32 4.29 6.76
N GLY A 475 0.87 4.02 5.57
CA GLY A 475 0.84 4.97 4.47
C GLY A 475 0.59 4.36 3.10
N THR A 476 0.45 5.24 2.10
CA THR A 476 0.32 4.86 0.68
C THR A 476 1.58 4.12 0.21
N ILE A 477 2.75 4.68 0.50
CA ILE A 477 4.02 3.96 0.49
C ILE A 477 4.45 3.83 1.95
N ASN A 478 4.70 2.60 2.41
CA ASN A 478 5.24 2.35 3.73
C ASN A 478 6.58 1.60 3.68
N SER A 479 7.41 1.84 4.69
CA SER A 479 8.55 0.98 4.97
C SER A 479 8.73 0.76 6.47
N TRP A 480 9.25 -0.41 6.84
CA TRP A 480 10.06 -0.56 8.05
C TRP A 480 11.53 -0.65 7.68
N GLY A 481 12.42 -0.20 8.57
CA GLY A 481 13.86 -0.41 8.52
C GLY A 481 14.35 -0.97 9.85
N ARG A 482 13.61 -1.95 10.38
CA ARG A 482 13.92 -2.69 11.61
C ARG A 482 15.13 -3.64 11.38
N ASP A 483 16.18 -3.12 10.76
CA ASP A 483 17.45 -3.75 10.38
C ASP A 483 18.32 -4.06 11.61
N ARG A 484 19.55 -4.56 11.40
CA ARG A 484 20.45 -5.01 12.47
C ARG A 484 20.75 -3.97 13.56
N PHE A 485 20.70 -2.66 13.26
CA PHE A 485 20.91 -1.62 14.27
C PHE A 485 19.71 -1.41 15.20
N TRP A 486 18.52 -1.82 14.78
CA TRP A 486 17.27 -1.43 15.44
C TRP A 486 16.95 -2.32 16.64
N HIS A 487 16.46 -1.67 17.70
CA HIS A 487 16.06 -2.28 18.95
C HIS A 487 14.79 -1.59 19.49
N PRO A 488 13.82 -2.30 20.12
CA PRO A 488 12.57 -1.68 20.58
C PRO A 488 12.75 -0.63 21.70
N ASN A 489 13.96 -0.51 22.25
CA ASN A 489 14.32 0.50 23.23
C ASN A 489 15.22 1.56 22.56
N TYR A 490 14.74 2.80 22.54
CA TYR A 490 15.40 3.95 21.94
C TYR A 490 16.83 4.21 22.45
N ASN A 491 17.06 4.07 23.76
CA ASN A 491 18.38 4.33 24.34
C ASN A 491 19.40 3.29 23.87
N ILE A 492 18.97 2.04 23.70
CA ILE A 492 19.81 0.97 23.16
C ILE A 492 20.11 1.23 21.68
N MET A 493 19.13 1.65 20.87
CA MET A 493 19.40 2.07 19.48
C MET A 493 20.41 3.20 19.41
N THR A 494 20.28 4.20 20.29
CA THR A 494 21.21 5.34 20.36
C THR A 494 22.62 4.85 20.71
N GLN A 495 22.76 3.92 21.66
CA GLN A 495 24.05 3.32 22.00
C GLN A 495 24.65 2.58 20.80
N ILE A 496 23.87 1.68 20.17
CA ILE A 496 24.31 0.88 19.01
C ILE A 496 24.80 1.77 17.88
N THR A 497 24.00 2.78 17.53
CA THR A 497 24.30 3.67 16.38
C THR A 497 25.47 4.61 16.64
N ASN A 498 25.75 4.98 17.89
CA ASN A 498 26.95 5.73 18.27
C ASN A 498 28.21 4.86 18.29
N GLU A 499 28.13 3.65 18.86
CA GLU A 499 29.29 2.75 19.00
C GLU A 499 29.62 2.01 17.69
N LYS A 500 28.60 1.74 16.86
CA LYS A 500 28.67 0.91 15.64
C LYS A 500 27.87 1.52 14.48
N PRO A 501 28.19 2.76 14.04
CA PRO A 501 27.40 3.47 13.01
C PRO A 501 27.32 2.73 11.66
N ALA A 502 28.26 1.83 11.35
CA ALA A 502 28.23 1.03 10.14
C ALA A 502 26.98 0.11 10.03
N LEU A 503 26.38 -0.29 11.16
CA LEU A 503 25.17 -1.12 11.18
C LEU A 503 23.95 -0.45 10.56
N ILE A 504 23.91 0.89 10.51
CA ILE A 504 22.81 1.66 9.93
C ILE A 504 22.62 1.34 8.43
N LEU A 505 23.73 1.12 7.71
CA LEU A 505 23.75 0.87 6.27
C LEU A 505 24.17 -0.56 5.94
N ALA A 506 24.22 -1.44 6.94
CA ALA A 506 24.69 -2.80 6.75
C ALA A 506 23.70 -3.63 5.93
N ASP A 507 22.39 -3.39 6.11
CA ASP A 507 21.30 -4.07 5.40
C ASP A 507 20.79 -3.24 4.21
N VAL A 508 20.46 -1.96 4.40
CA VAL A 508 20.13 -1.04 3.29
C VAL A 508 21.38 -0.51 2.57
N VAL A 509 21.99 -1.39 1.79
CA VAL A 509 23.30 -1.17 1.14
C VAL A 509 23.26 -0.05 0.12
N GLU A 510 22.20 -0.01 -0.69
CA GLU A 510 21.97 0.94 -1.77
C GLU A 510 20.77 1.84 -1.43
N PRO A 511 20.81 3.15 -1.76
CA PRO A 511 19.73 4.06 -1.42
C PRO A 511 18.43 3.66 -2.13
N ILE A 512 17.31 3.76 -1.42
CA ILE A 512 15.96 3.58 -1.98
C ILE A 512 15.45 4.94 -2.48
N ILE A 513 14.92 4.97 -3.70
CA ILE A 513 14.46 6.20 -4.36
C ILE A 513 12.93 6.19 -4.49
N ILE A 514 12.29 7.23 -3.96
CA ILE A 514 10.84 7.49 -4.14
C ILE A 514 10.71 8.84 -4.85
N ARG A 515 10.31 8.83 -6.12
CA ARG A 515 10.23 10.08 -6.89
C ARG A 515 9.10 10.16 -7.89
N HIS A 516 8.66 11.36 -8.24
CA HIS A 516 7.70 11.56 -9.33
C HIS A 516 6.37 10.80 -9.13
N ASN A 517 5.95 10.52 -7.90
CA ASN A 517 4.68 9.84 -7.63
C ASN A 517 3.58 10.85 -7.26
N ARG A 518 2.31 10.49 -7.52
CA ARG A 518 1.13 11.14 -6.94
C ARG A 518 0.52 10.21 -5.92
N LEU A 519 0.42 10.68 -4.67
CA LEU A 519 0.15 9.85 -3.50
C LEU A 519 -1.00 10.44 -2.68
N ARG A 520 -1.94 9.59 -2.27
CA ARG A 520 -3.04 9.98 -1.37
C ARG A 520 -3.39 8.84 -0.41
N CYS A 521 -3.11 9.03 0.88
CA CYS A 521 -3.58 8.15 1.94
C CYS A 521 -4.80 8.76 2.64
N ASP A 522 -5.91 8.03 2.73
CA ASP A 522 -7.13 8.57 3.37
C ASP A 522 -7.08 8.46 4.91
N ARG A 523 -6.31 7.51 5.46
CA ARG A 523 -6.20 7.29 6.92
C ARG A 523 -4.77 6.98 7.35
N GLY A 524 -3.86 7.92 7.13
CA GLY A 524 -2.44 7.77 7.44
C GLY A 524 -1.58 8.81 6.73
N TRP A 525 -0.41 8.39 6.24
CA TRP A 525 0.55 9.26 5.55
C TRP A 525 0.68 8.91 4.07
N ASP A 526 0.98 9.88 3.22
CA ASP A 526 1.22 9.61 1.80
C ASP A 526 2.55 8.84 1.64
N ILE A 527 3.54 9.17 2.48
CA ILE A 527 4.76 8.39 2.65
C ILE A 527 4.95 8.15 4.15
N ASP A 528 5.01 6.89 4.56
CA ASP A 528 5.22 6.45 5.93
C ASP A 528 6.50 5.63 6.05
N LEU A 529 7.62 6.30 6.30
CA LEU A 529 8.85 5.61 6.69
C LEU A 529 8.81 5.36 8.19
N ASP A 530 8.34 4.16 8.55
CA ASP A 530 8.15 3.71 9.92
C ASP A 530 9.48 3.19 10.51
N ASP A 531 9.40 2.50 11.65
CA ASP A 531 10.52 2.10 12.50
C ASP A 531 11.84 1.77 11.77
N GLY A 532 12.87 2.60 11.96
CA GLY A 532 14.25 2.35 11.55
C GLY A 532 14.58 2.61 10.08
N SER A 533 13.60 2.99 9.26
CA SER A 533 13.79 3.21 7.82
C SER A 533 14.94 4.19 7.53
N SER A 534 15.97 3.73 6.81
CA SER A 534 17.22 4.46 6.59
C SER A 534 17.64 4.42 5.12
N ASN A 535 18.49 5.37 4.69
CA ASN A 535 19.07 5.44 3.34
C ASN A 535 18.04 5.65 2.20
N TYR A 536 17.25 6.72 2.30
CA TYR A 536 16.22 7.08 1.32
C TYR A 536 16.52 8.38 0.58
N GLN A 537 16.11 8.47 -0.68
CA GLN A 537 16.00 9.71 -1.44
C GLN A 537 14.55 9.90 -1.89
N ILE A 538 13.89 10.94 -1.39
CA ILE A 538 12.46 11.19 -1.62
C ILE A 538 12.31 12.56 -2.26
N TYR A 539 11.96 12.60 -3.55
CA TYR A 539 11.87 13.89 -4.25
C TYR A 539 10.88 13.96 -5.39
N ASN A 540 10.40 15.16 -5.70
CA ASN A 540 9.45 15.38 -6.79
C ASN A 540 8.14 14.57 -6.64
N ASN A 541 7.68 14.33 -5.41
CA ASN A 541 6.39 13.67 -5.18
C ASN A 541 5.30 14.70 -4.90
N LEU A 542 4.08 14.40 -5.36
CA LEU A 542 2.87 15.12 -5.04
C LEU A 542 2.09 14.34 -3.98
N CYS A 543 2.14 14.81 -2.74
CA CYS A 543 1.46 14.26 -1.58
C CYS A 543 0.13 15.03 -1.37
N LEU A 544 -1.00 14.35 -1.55
CA LEU A 544 -2.33 14.97 -1.63
C LEU A 544 -3.08 15.02 -0.30
N ASN A 545 -2.65 14.32 0.74
CA ASN A 545 -3.42 14.29 1.99
C ASN A 545 -2.59 14.03 3.25
N GLY A 546 -1.91 12.88 3.33
CA GLY A 546 -1.32 12.38 4.57
C GLY A 546 0.01 13.01 4.97
N GLY A 547 0.72 13.64 4.03
CA GLY A 547 2.05 14.18 4.27
C GLY A 547 3.13 13.11 4.35
N ILE A 548 4.30 13.46 4.87
CA ILE A 548 5.48 12.58 4.91
C ILE A 548 5.86 12.32 6.37
N LYS A 549 5.75 11.05 6.82
CA LYS A 549 6.22 10.60 8.12
C LYS A 549 7.57 9.95 8.00
N LEU A 550 8.46 10.40 8.88
CA LEU A 550 9.82 9.91 9.05
C LEU A 550 9.97 9.51 10.52
N ARG A 551 9.70 8.24 10.86
CA ARG A 551 10.01 7.69 12.19
C ARG A 551 11.52 7.49 12.37
N GLU A 552 12.01 7.02 13.50
CA GLU A 552 13.46 6.93 13.72
C GLU A 552 14.17 6.20 12.57
N GLY A 553 15.39 6.62 12.23
CA GLY A 553 16.08 6.20 11.03
C GLY A 553 17.20 7.19 10.69
N PHE A 554 17.91 6.95 9.59
CA PHE A 554 19.11 7.72 9.24
C PHE A 554 19.27 7.96 7.74
N TYR A 555 20.00 9.01 7.39
CA TYR A 555 20.47 9.31 6.03
C TYR A 555 19.34 9.37 4.99
N ARG A 556 18.21 9.98 5.34
CA ARG A 556 17.10 10.19 4.41
C ARG A 556 17.11 11.61 3.90
N THR A 557 17.04 11.78 2.59
CA THR A 557 17.00 13.09 1.93
C THR A 557 15.63 13.29 1.31
N VAL A 558 14.89 14.28 1.79
CA VAL A 558 13.52 14.60 1.35
C VAL A 558 13.50 16.00 0.76
N GLU A 559 13.39 16.10 -0.56
CA GLU A 559 13.53 17.37 -1.26
C GLU A 559 12.54 17.58 -2.39
N ASN A 560 12.19 18.84 -2.67
CA ASN A 560 11.41 19.20 -3.85
C ASN A 560 10.05 18.47 -3.97
N ASN A 561 9.40 18.17 -2.85
CA ASN A 561 8.05 17.59 -2.82
C ASN A 561 6.98 18.67 -2.63
N ILE A 562 5.78 18.41 -3.13
CA ILE A 562 4.58 19.22 -2.86
C ILE A 562 3.72 18.48 -1.84
N ILE A 563 3.58 19.05 -0.65
CA ILE A 563 2.83 18.43 0.45
C ILE A 563 1.56 19.24 0.72
N VAL A 564 0.49 18.86 0.00
CA VAL A 564 -0.76 19.62 -0.02
C VAL A 564 -1.49 19.46 1.30
N ASN A 565 -1.87 20.59 1.90
CA ASN A 565 -2.62 20.67 3.17
C ASN A 565 -2.00 19.89 4.34
N ASN A 566 -0.73 19.52 4.24
CA ASN A 566 -0.04 18.74 5.24
C ASN A 566 1.46 19.12 5.25
N THR A 567 2.29 18.28 5.87
CA THR A 567 3.64 18.67 6.27
C THR A 567 4.54 17.45 6.56
N LEU A 568 5.71 17.71 7.13
CA LEU A 568 6.63 16.73 7.71
C LEU A 568 6.16 16.27 9.10
N HIS A 569 6.22 14.95 9.34
CA HIS A 569 5.97 14.31 10.63
C HIS A 569 7.25 13.59 11.09
N PRO A 570 8.21 14.30 11.72
CA PRO A 570 9.46 13.69 12.20
C PRO A 570 9.24 13.08 13.58
N HIS A 571 9.31 11.75 13.66
CA HIS A 571 9.05 11.02 14.90
C HIS A 571 10.33 10.31 15.38
N LEU A 572 10.69 10.48 16.65
CA LEU A 572 11.80 9.80 17.32
C LEU A 572 13.17 9.99 16.65
N TRP A 573 13.42 11.16 16.05
CA TRP A 573 14.70 11.41 15.39
C TRP A 573 15.88 11.41 16.34
N PHE A 574 16.96 10.76 15.92
CA PHE A 574 18.26 10.78 16.60
C PHE A 574 18.93 12.14 16.49
N LYS A 575 19.80 12.46 17.45
CA LYS A 575 20.58 13.71 17.43
C LYS A 575 21.38 13.90 16.13
N ASN A 576 21.93 12.80 15.61
CA ASN A 576 22.79 12.78 14.43
C ASN A 576 22.18 11.88 13.33
N SER A 577 20.87 11.97 13.08
CA SER A 577 20.22 11.11 12.07
C SER A 577 20.78 11.33 10.64
N GLY A 578 21.36 12.50 10.37
CA GLY A 578 21.88 12.85 9.04
C GLY A 578 20.78 13.11 8.00
N ASP A 579 19.52 13.17 8.43
CA ASP A 579 18.38 13.44 7.55
C ASP A 579 18.43 14.85 6.95
N VAL A 580 17.89 15.01 5.76
CA VAL A 580 17.69 16.29 5.08
C VAL A 580 16.23 16.46 4.72
N PHE A 581 15.65 17.62 5.04
CA PHE A 581 14.33 18.05 4.59
C PHE A 581 14.41 19.49 4.07
N SER A 582 14.52 19.65 2.75
CA SER A 582 14.73 20.97 2.14
C SER A 582 14.03 21.17 0.81
N ARG A 583 13.76 22.43 0.44
CA ARG A 583 13.14 22.79 -0.85
C ARG A 583 11.76 22.17 -1.07
N ASN A 584 11.04 21.82 -0.01
CA ASN A 584 9.67 21.29 -0.11
C ASN A 584 8.64 22.42 -0.01
N ILE A 585 7.49 22.25 -0.67
CA ILE A 585 6.31 23.08 -0.40
C ILE A 585 5.52 22.42 0.73
N VAL A 586 5.37 23.13 1.85
CA VAL A 586 4.65 22.69 3.05
C VAL A 586 3.50 23.64 3.38
N MET A 587 2.34 23.09 3.71
CA MET A 587 1.11 23.88 3.88
C MET A 587 0.59 23.91 5.31
N THR A 588 1.21 23.17 6.23
CA THR A 588 0.88 23.20 7.67
C THR A 588 2.14 23.10 8.53
N LYS A 589 2.03 23.44 9.81
CA LYS A 589 3.15 23.32 10.78
C LYS A 589 3.69 21.89 10.86
N TYR A 590 4.99 21.73 11.04
CA TYR A 590 5.59 20.41 11.31
C TYR A 590 4.93 19.74 12.52
N LYS A 591 4.91 18.40 12.50
CA LYS A 591 4.29 17.57 13.55
C LYS A 591 5.34 16.69 14.24
N PRO A 592 6.30 17.28 14.99
CA PRO A 592 7.37 16.53 15.63
C PRO A 592 6.89 15.70 16.82
N ILE A 593 7.41 14.49 16.97
CA ILE A 593 7.23 13.67 18.16
C ILE A 593 8.60 13.22 18.66
N SER A 594 9.00 13.67 19.86
CA SER A 594 10.26 13.24 20.51
C SER A 594 11.52 13.37 19.63
N VAL A 595 11.67 14.49 18.94
CA VAL A 595 12.84 14.81 18.10
C VAL A 595 14.02 15.23 19.00
N ARG A 596 15.17 14.54 18.88
CA ARG A 596 16.39 14.85 19.66
C ARG A 596 17.42 15.66 18.87
N GLY A 597 17.28 15.70 17.55
CA GLY A 597 18.04 16.54 16.64
C GLY A 597 17.35 16.59 15.28
N TRP A 598 17.64 17.63 14.50
CA TRP A 598 16.97 17.91 13.21
C TRP A 598 17.80 17.41 12.02
N GLY A 599 18.50 16.29 12.18
CA GLY A 599 19.32 15.72 11.12
C GLY A 599 20.47 16.63 10.69
N ARG A 600 20.84 16.54 9.42
CA ARG A 600 21.88 17.36 8.78
C ARG A 600 21.33 18.73 8.35
N GLU A 601 20.12 18.79 7.81
CA GLU A 601 19.51 20.03 7.32
C GLU A 601 17.98 19.94 7.34
N VAL A 602 17.33 20.89 8.00
CA VAL A 602 15.88 21.12 7.86
C VAL A 602 15.72 22.60 7.60
N ASP A 603 15.76 22.98 6.32
CA ASP A 603 15.86 24.36 5.88
C ASP A 603 15.48 24.54 4.40
N TYR A 604 15.38 25.79 3.92
CA TYR A 604 15.04 26.14 2.54
C TYR A 604 13.68 25.60 2.07
N ASN A 605 12.73 25.42 2.97
CA ASN A 605 11.37 25.03 2.63
C ASN A 605 10.50 26.25 2.31
N ILE A 606 9.46 26.04 1.52
CA ILE A 606 8.46 27.06 1.17
C ILE A 606 7.21 26.79 1.99
N PHE A 607 6.89 27.72 2.88
CA PHE A 607 5.69 27.66 3.71
C PHE A 607 4.56 28.47 3.06
N ALA A 608 3.38 27.86 2.95
CA ALA A 608 2.17 28.55 2.50
C ALA A 608 1.53 29.44 3.61
N ASP A 609 1.97 29.28 4.87
CA ASP A 609 1.43 29.93 6.05
C ASP A 609 2.54 30.45 6.97
N SER A 610 2.38 31.67 7.48
CA SER A 610 3.37 32.31 8.35
C SER A 610 3.44 31.67 9.74
N LEU A 611 2.31 31.17 10.28
CA LEU A 611 2.30 30.54 11.60
C LEU A 611 3.06 29.21 11.57
N ALA A 612 2.87 28.42 10.53
CA ALA A 612 3.62 27.19 10.28
C ALA A 612 5.12 27.44 10.19
N TYR A 613 5.55 28.49 9.47
CA TYR A 613 6.95 28.89 9.37
C TYR A 613 7.53 29.35 10.72
N LEU A 614 6.84 30.23 11.45
CA LEU A 614 7.29 30.70 12.77
C LEU A 614 7.43 29.54 13.76
N ALA A 615 6.48 28.59 13.74
CA ALA A 615 6.57 27.36 14.53
C ALA A 615 7.80 26.52 14.14
N ALA A 616 8.12 26.40 12.86
CA ALA A 616 9.32 25.70 12.40
C ALA A 616 10.61 26.39 12.87
N ARG A 617 10.68 27.73 12.79
CA ARG A 617 11.82 28.53 13.29
C ARG A 617 12.06 28.35 14.79
N GLN A 618 10.99 28.27 15.59
CA GLN A 618 11.09 28.03 17.04
C GLN A 618 11.71 26.67 17.39
N LEU A 619 11.65 25.70 16.47
CA LEU A 619 12.27 24.38 16.63
C LEU A 619 13.77 24.38 16.32
N GLY A 620 14.33 25.51 15.85
CA GLY A 620 15.76 25.68 15.56
C GLY A 620 16.16 25.38 14.11
N GLY A 621 15.19 25.08 13.22
CA GLY A 621 15.41 24.87 11.78
C GLY A 621 14.94 26.06 10.92
N ASP A 622 14.93 25.86 9.61
CA ASP A 622 14.27 26.73 8.61
C ASP A 622 14.76 28.18 8.57
N ALA A 623 16.05 28.43 8.81
CA ALA A 623 16.63 29.77 8.83
C ALA A 623 16.58 30.53 7.51
N HIS A 624 16.59 29.81 6.40
CA HIS A 624 16.57 30.33 5.04
C HIS A 624 15.27 29.95 4.30
N SER A 625 14.34 29.29 4.99
CA SER A 625 13.00 29.02 4.48
C SER A 625 12.22 30.32 4.28
N ILE A 626 11.27 30.27 3.35
CA ILE A 626 10.49 31.44 2.95
C ILE A 626 9.01 31.20 3.15
N VAL A 627 8.27 32.29 3.33
CA VAL A 627 6.81 32.27 3.36
C VAL A 627 6.30 32.97 2.11
N THR A 628 5.43 32.30 1.36
CA THR A 628 4.73 32.93 0.23
C THR A 628 3.44 32.17 -0.07
N THR A 629 2.44 32.87 -0.56
CA THR A 629 1.26 32.23 -1.15
C THR A 629 1.70 31.43 -2.37
N VAL A 630 1.38 30.14 -2.39
CA VAL A 630 1.68 29.26 -3.52
C VAL A 630 0.50 29.28 -4.49
N LYS A 631 0.73 29.77 -5.71
CA LYS A 631 -0.26 29.73 -6.80
C LYS A 631 0.03 28.55 -7.72
N PHE A 632 -0.84 27.54 -7.68
CA PHE A 632 -0.79 26.41 -8.60
C PHE A 632 -1.51 26.72 -9.91
N ILE A 633 -1.01 26.19 -11.02
CA ILE A 633 -1.59 26.41 -12.36
C ILE A 633 -3.05 25.93 -12.42
N ASN A 634 -3.35 24.69 -11.97
CA ASN A 634 -4.72 24.18 -11.91
C ASN A 634 -4.83 22.96 -10.96
N ALA A 635 -4.77 23.21 -9.65
CA ALA A 635 -4.84 22.16 -8.63
C ALA A 635 -6.13 21.32 -8.72
N ALA A 636 -7.27 21.94 -9.06
CA ALA A 636 -8.55 21.26 -9.22
C ALA A 636 -8.55 20.21 -10.35
N LYS A 637 -7.65 20.35 -11.33
CA LYS A 637 -7.43 19.36 -12.41
C LYS A 637 -6.16 18.51 -12.20
N GLY A 638 -5.54 18.58 -11.02
CA GLY A 638 -4.35 17.81 -10.69
C GLY A 638 -3.03 18.41 -11.19
N ASN A 639 -3.03 19.64 -11.72
CA ASN A 639 -1.80 20.34 -12.09
C ASN A 639 -1.34 21.23 -10.94
N PHE A 640 -0.46 20.66 -10.11
CA PHE A 640 0.16 21.33 -8.96
C PHE A 640 1.49 21.98 -9.29
N ASN A 641 1.82 22.20 -10.57
CA ASN A 641 2.96 23.06 -10.89
C ASN A 641 2.68 24.48 -10.39
N VAL A 642 3.71 25.10 -9.82
CA VAL A 642 3.71 26.49 -9.41
C VAL A 642 3.76 27.36 -10.66
N ALA A 643 2.94 28.40 -10.73
CA ALA A 643 2.92 29.31 -11.88
C ALA A 643 4.27 30.02 -12.07
N ASP A 644 4.67 30.22 -13.33
CA ASP A 644 6.00 30.75 -13.71
C ASP A 644 6.27 32.18 -13.19
N ASP A 645 5.23 32.93 -12.82
CA ASP A 645 5.34 34.26 -12.22
C ASP A 645 5.69 34.23 -10.72
N SER A 646 5.77 33.04 -10.11
CA SER A 646 6.16 32.87 -8.70
C SER A 646 7.69 32.81 -8.54
N GLU A 647 8.36 33.93 -8.85
CA GLU A 647 9.82 34.06 -8.79
C GLU A 647 10.39 33.69 -7.41
N VAL A 648 9.64 34.01 -6.35
CA VAL A 648 10.00 33.75 -4.94
C VAL A 648 10.12 32.25 -4.65
N VAL A 649 9.18 31.43 -5.15
CA VAL A 649 9.20 29.98 -4.95
C VAL A 649 10.40 29.35 -5.66
N THR A 650 10.68 29.81 -6.89
CA THR A 650 11.81 29.33 -7.68
C THR A 650 13.15 29.74 -7.05
N LYS A 651 13.27 30.98 -6.56
CA LYS A 651 14.45 31.45 -5.80
C LYS A 651 14.62 30.71 -4.47
N GLY A 652 13.53 30.24 -3.87
CA GLY A 652 13.54 29.34 -2.71
C GLY A 652 14.07 27.93 -3.01
N GLY A 653 14.37 27.61 -4.27
CA GLY A 653 15.01 26.37 -4.68
C GLY A 653 14.06 25.25 -5.11
N PHE A 654 12.73 25.45 -5.01
CA PHE A 654 11.76 24.50 -5.56
C PHE A 654 11.73 24.56 -7.08
N ARG A 655 11.57 23.39 -7.70
CA ARG A 655 11.48 23.22 -9.16
C ARG A 655 10.25 22.40 -9.50
N ASN A 656 9.45 22.91 -10.43
CA ASN A 656 8.34 22.16 -11.01
C ASN A 656 8.81 20.81 -11.60
N PHE A 657 7.92 19.83 -11.58
CA PHE A 657 8.14 18.51 -12.18
C PHE A 657 6.88 18.08 -12.95
N PRO A 658 6.97 17.12 -13.88
CA PRO A 658 5.82 16.74 -14.71
C PRO A 658 4.62 16.26 -13.88
N MET A 659 3.45 16.86 -14.09
CA MET A 659 2.18 16.52 -13.39
C MET A 659 1.24 15.61 -14.19
N ASN A 660 1.68 15.18 -15.38
CA ASN A 660 0.90 14.45 -16.37
C ASN A 660 1.43 13.04 -16.67
N ASN A 661 2.44 12.59 -15.92
CA ASN A 661 3.13 11.31 -16.13
C ASN A 661 2.83 10.26 -15.05
N PHE A 662 1.90 10.54 -14.13
CA PHE A 662 1.55 9.60 -13.06
C PHE A 662 0.66 8.46 -13.59
N GLY A 663 0.88 7.27 -13.06
CA GLY A 663 0.06 6.08 -13.29
C GLY A 663 0.39 5.37 -14.60
N VAL A 664 -0.56 4.52 -15.01
CA VAL A 664 -0.47 3.68 -16.21
C VAL A 664 -0.23 4.50 -17.48
N LEU A 665 0.55 3.95 -18.40
CA LEU A 665 0.89 4.48 -19.72
C LEU A 665 -0.05 3.95 -20.81
N SER A 666 -0.37 2.66 -20.77
CA SER A 666 -1.18 1.96 -21.77
C SER A 666 -2.54 2.61 -21.94
N SER A 667 -2.92 2.93 -23.18
CA SER A 667 -4.24 3.52 -23.48
C SER A 667 -5.39 2.62 -23.03
N ARG A 668 -5.20 1.30 -23.06
CA ARG A 668 -6.17 0.32 -22.54
C ARG A 668 -6.41 0.50 -21.05
N LEU A 669 -5.35 0.62 -20.25
CA LEU A 669 -5.45 0.76 -18.80
C LEU A 669 -5.86 2.17 -18.38
N LYS A 670 -5.41 3.22 -19.07
CA LYS A 670 -5.84 4.61 -18.81
C LYS A 670 -7.35 4.80 -18.90
N ARG A 671 -8.04 4.04 -19.76
CA ARG A 671 -9.51 4.06 -19.87
C ARG A 671 -10.22 3.41 -18.67
N LEU A 672 -9.54 2.53 -17.95
CA LEU A 672 -10.08 1.80 -16.80
C LEU A 672 -9.69 2.46 -15.47
N ALA A 673 -8.52 3.12 -15.43
CA ALA A 673 -7.96 3.70 -14.23
C ALA A 673 -8.85 4.82 -13.66
N ALA A 674 -9.15 4.73 -12.36
CA ALA A 674 -9.73 5.83 -11.62
C ALA A 674 -8.69 6.94 -11.37
N SER A 675 -9.15 8.12 -10.92
CA SER A 675 -8.29 9.22 -10.49
C SER A 675 -8.52 9.53 -9.01
N PRO A 676 -7.48 10.00 -8.28
CA PRO A 676 -7.66 10.44 -6.90
C PRO A 676 -8.54 11.68 -6.84
N VAL A 677 -9.20 11.86 -5.70
CA VAL A 677 -9.84 13.13 -5.36
C VAL A 677 -8.76 14.17 -5.13
N MET A 678 -8.79 15.25 -5.92
CA MET A 678 -7.87 16.37 -5.77
C MET A 678 -8.27 17.21 -4.55
N PRO A 679 -7.39 17.40 -3.56
CA PRO A 679 -7.65 18.32 -2.46
C PRO A 679 -7.73 19.74 -3.00
N VAL A 680 -8.59 20.56 -2.40
CA VAL A 680 -8.51 22.01 -2.56
C VAL A 680 -7.35 22.49 -1.69
N PRO A 681 -6.29 23.10 -2.25
CA PRO A 681 -5.20 23.62 -1.45
C PRO A 681 -5.73 24.70 -0.52
N LEU A 682 -5.39 24.61 0.76
CA LEU A 682 -5.60 25.65 1.76
C LEU A 682 -4.63 26.78 1.46
N VAL A 683 -4.99 27.59 0.47
CA VAL A 683 -4.25 28.80 0.14
C VAL A 683 -4.59 29.82 1.22
N ALA A 684 -3.57 30.36 1.90
CA ALA A 684 -3.70 31.59 2.67
C ALA A 684 -4.11 32.72 1.70
N GLY A 685 -5.41 32.79 1.44
CA GLY A 685 -6.06 33.61 0.42
C GLY A 685 -7.53 33.90 0.75
N HIS A 686 -8.07 33.30 1.81
CA HIS A 686 -9.13 33.93 2.60
C HIS A 686 -8.51 34.58 3.85
N ALA A 687 -7.57 35.49 3.64
CA ALA A 687 -7.70 36.74 4.36
C ALA A 687 -8.90 37.45 3.72
N THR A 688 -10.13 37.11 4.17
CA THR A 688 -11.10 38.19 4.35
C THR A 688 -10.37 39.28 5.15
N ASP A 689 -10.62 40.55 4.86
CA ASP A 689 -10.11 41.70 5.61
C ASP A 689 -10.38 41.52 7.12
N THR A 690 -9.56 40.72 7.78
CA THR A 690 -9.81 40.31 9.16
C THR A 690 -9.14 41.39 9.94
N LYS A 691 -9.94 42.34 10.41
CA LYS A 691 -9.50 43.41 11.29
C LYS A 691 -8.63 42.77 12.39
N THR A 692 -7.38 43.21 12.50
CA THR A 692 -6.48 42.78 13.57
C THR A 692 -6.19 43.95 14.50
N MET A 693 -6.10 43.68 15.79
CA MET A 693 -5.63 44.63 16.79
C MET A 693 -4.25 44.22 17.27
N PHE A 694 -3.36 45.20 17.47
CA PHE A 694 -2.12 45.00 18.22
C PHE A 694 -2.20 45.73 19.56
N TRP A 695 -1.96 45.02 20.67
CA TRP A 695 -1.91 45.63 22.00
C TRP A 695 -0.87 44.95 22.88
N LYS A 696 0.07 45.75 23.42
CA LYS A 696 1.12 45.32 24.36
C LYS A 696 1.85 44.04 23.92
N GLY A 697 2.31 43.98 22.67
CA GLY A 697 3.04 42.85 22.13
C GLY A 697 2.19 41.65 21.73
N VAL A 698 0.86 41.76 21.77
CA VAL A 698 -0.05 40.68 21.40
C VAL A 698 -0.86 41.10 20.16
N THR A 699 -0.95 40.20 19.19
CA THR A 699 -1.80 40.39 18.00
C THR A 699 -3.08 39.60 18.17
N PHE A 700 -4.20 40.30 18.01
CA PHE A 700 -5.55 39.81 18.20
C PHE A 700 -6.36 39.89 16.92
N LYS A 701 -7.35 39.00 16.77
CA LYS A 701 -8.43 39.12 15.79
C LYS A 701 -9.74 38.55 16.34
N ASN A 702 -10.84 38.72 15.62
CA ASN A 702 -12.10 38.02 15.96
C ASN A 702 -11.91 36.50 15.82
N LEU A 703 -12.54 35.73 16.72
CA LEU A 703 -12.74 34.30 16.51
C LEU A 703 -14.00 34.09 15.66
N ASP A 704 -13.86 34.08 14.34
CA ASP A 704 -14.98 34.15 13.39
C ASP A 704 -15.03 33.00 12.37
N THR A 705 -14.18 31.98 12.51
CA THR A 705 -14.14 30.81 11.61
C THR A 705 -14.37 29.48 12.34
N LEU A 706 -14.95 28.51 11.62
CA LEU A 706 -15.19 27.15 12.11
C LEU A 706 -13.88 26.41 12.43
N GLU A 707 -12.84 26.69 11.66
CA GLU A 707 -11.50 26.14 11.79
C GLU A 707 -10.84 26.60 13.10
N GLU A 708 -10.98 27.87 13.45
CA GLU A 708 -10.44 28.44 14.69
C GLU A 708 -11.25 28.01 15.91
N ARG A 709 -12.57 27.90 15.78
CA ARG A 709 -13.42 27.27 16.81
C ARG A 709 -12.93 25.85 17.09
N SER A 710 -12.66 25.07 16.05
CA SER A 710 -12.11 23.73 16.19
C SER A 710 -10.70 23.71 16.80
N ALA A 711 -9.84 24.68 16.45
CA ALA A 711 -8.45 24.75 16.94
C ALA A 711 -8.33 25.21 18.40
N THR A 712 -9.27 26.02 18.88
CA THR A 712 -9.34 26.53 20.26
C THR A 712 -10.19 25.65 21.18
N GLY A 713 -11.10 24.86 20.59
CA GLY A 713 -12.08 24.05 21.31
C GLY A 713 -13.23 24.86 21.89
N MET A 714 -13.49 26.04 21.32
CA MET A 714 -14.58 26.94 21.70
C MET A 714 -15.94 26.34 21.32
N ASP A 715 -16.96 26.69 22.10
CA ASP A 715 -18.35 26.27 21.88
C ASP A 715 -18.97 26.93 20.65
N THR A 716 -18.59 28.18 20.37
CA THR A 716 -19.14 29.05 19.33
C THR A 716 -18.07 30.04 18.84
N GLU A 717 -18.25 30.62 17.65
CA GLU A 717 -17.41 31.67 17.08
C GLU A 717 -17.63 33.01 17.81
N ARG A 718 -17.08 33.12 19.03
CA ARG A 718 -17.14 34.32 19.87
C ARG A 718 -15.81 34.58 20.56
N GLY A 719 -15.57 35.85 20.89
CA GLY A 719 -14.40 36.30 21.61
C GLY A 719 -13.27 36.72 20.69
N VAL A 720 -12.15 37.09 21.31
CA VAL A 720 -10.99 37.62 20.59
C VAL A 720 -9.84 36.63 20.63
N TYR A 721 -9.48 36.12 19.45
CA TYR A 721 -8.45 35.12 19.25
C TYR A 721 -7.05 35.73 19.32
N VAL A 722 -6.16 35.09 20.07
CA VAL A 722 -4.75 35.47 20.17
C VAL A 722 -3.94 34.81 19.07
N VAL A 723 -3.62 35.59 18.04
CA VAL A 723 -2.87 35.14 16.85
C VAL A 723 -1.40 34.92 17.20
N SER A 724 -0.79 35.90 17.87
CA SER A 724 0.63 35.87 18.20
C SER A 724 0.92 36.68 19.46
N VAL A 725 1.96 36.26 20.18
CA VAL A 725 2.51 36.97 21.34
C VAL A 725 3.99 37.22 21.05
N ASP A 726 4.40 38.48 21.09
CA ASP A 726 5.79 38.92 20.93
C ASP A 726 6.60 38.48 22.16
N VAL A 727 7.25 37.33 22.01
CA VAL A 727 8.07 36.69 23.03
C VAL A 727 9.37 37.45 23.31
N LEU A 728 9.77 38.43 22.49
CA LEU A 728 11.01 39.21 22.68
C LEU A 728 10.76 40.62 23.23
N GLY A 729 9.51 41.07 23.25
CA GLY A 729 9.11 42.37 23.79
C GLY A 729 9.36 42.52 25.30
N SER A 730 9.53 43.75 25.78
CA SER A 730 9.80 44.07 27.19
C SER A 730 8.56 44.13 28.08
N ASN A 731 7.39 43.69 27.60
CA ASN A 731 6.13 43.73 28.35
C ASN A 731 5.89 42.43 29.14
N GLN A 732 5.20 42.52 30.28
CA GLN A 732 4.90 41.37 31.14
C GLN A 732 3.64 40.59 30.69
N VAL A 733 2.90 41.08 29.68
CA VAL A 733 1.63 40.47 29.23
C VAL A 733 1.85 39.08 28.64
N ARG A 734 2.99 38.85 27.98
CA ARG A 734 3.37 37.56 27.38
C ARG A 734 3.43 36.39 28.36
N ASP A 735 3.61 36.66 29.66
CA ASP A 735 3.75 35.61 30.68
C ASP A 735 2.37 35.04 31.10
N PHE A 736 1.28 35.70 30.66
CA PHE A 736 -0.09 35.41 31.08
C PHE A 736 -1.00 35.02 29.92
N ILE A 737 -0.74 35.55 28.72
CA ILE A 737 -1.48 35.28 27.49
C ILE A 737 -0.58 34.53 26.51
N ALA A 738 -1.12 33.50 25.87
CA ALA A 738 -0.42 32.67 24.89
C ALA A 738 -1.16 32.68 23.55
N SER A 739 -0.44 32.40 22.47
CA SER A 739 -1.07 32.13 21.18
C SER A 739 -2.08 30.98 21.30
N ASN A 740 -3.17 31.08 20.54
CA ASN A 740 -4.31 30.17 20.59
C ASN A 740 -5.24 30.30 21.82
N ASP A 741 -5.02 31.30 22.68
CA ASP A 741 -6.03 31.70 23.66
C ASP A 741 -7.20 32.44 22.97
N VAL A 742 -8.36 32.41 23.62
CA VAL A 742 -9.49 33.30 23.27
C VAL A 742 -9.83 34.17 24.48
N ILE A 743 -9.79 35.49 24.32
CA ILE A 743 -10.20 36.43 25.37
C ILE A 743 -11.73 36.56 25.34
N LEU A 744 -12.36 36.25 26.48
CA LEU A 744 -13.82 36.24 26.63
C LEU A 744 -14.32 37.39 27.52
N SER A 745 -13.47 37.97 28.37
CA SER A 745 -13.80 39.19 29.10
C SER A 745 -12.56 39.93 29.59
N VAL A 746 -12.69 41.24 29.81
CA VAL A 746 -11.69 42.13 30.41
C VAL A 746 -12.35 42.89 31.57
N ASN A 747 -11.80 42.80 32.78
CA ASN A 747 -12.32 43.39 34.01
C ASN A 747 -13.82 43.14 34.24
N GLY A 748 -14.27 41.90 33.95
CA GLY A 748 -15.68 41.49 34.09
C GLY A 748 -16.61 41.99 32.98
N LYS A 749 -16.13 42.73 31.98
CA LYS A 749 -16.89 43.07 30.77
C LYS A 749 -16.71 41.99 29.71
N PRO A 750 -17.79 41.37 29.21
CA PRO A 750 -17.70 40.39 28.12
C PRO A 750 -17.05 40.98 26.86
N VAL A 751 -16.27 40.17 26.17
CA VAL A 751 -15.62 40.50 24.91
C VAL A 751 -16.01 39.42 23.90
N ASN A 752 -16.79 39.78 22.89
CA ASN A 752 -17.22 38.85 21.84
C ASN A 752 -16.53 39.12 20.49
N ASN A 753 -15.93 40.30 20.31
CA ASN A 753 -15.22 40.71 19.11
C ASN A 753 -14.19 41.81 19.45
N LEU A 754 -13.42 42.25 18.46
CA LEU A 754 -12.38 43.26 18.61
C LEU A 754 -12.91 44.63 19.03
N ASP A 755 -14.12 45.02 18.64
CA ASP A 755 -14.67 46.33 19.03
C ASP A 755 -15.00 46.33 20.54
N ASP A 756 -15.52 45.22 21.06
CA ASP A 756 -15.70 45.02 22.50
C ASP A 756 -14.37 45.06 23.25
N MET A 757 -13.32 44.46 22.67
CA MET A 757 -11.96 44.46 23.24
C MET A 757 -11.36 45.87 23.25
N GLU A 758 -11.47 46.62 22.14
CA GLU A 758 -11.04 48.02 22.04
C GLU A 758 -11.71 48.86 23.12
N GLU A 759 -13.03 48.72 23.26
CA GLU A 759 -13.79 49.49 24.24
C GLU A 759 -13.44 49.08 25.67
N ALA A 760 -13.33 47.77 25.96
CA ALA A 760 -12.98 47.30 27.29
C ALA A 760 -11.59 47.78 27.71
N LEU A 761 -10.61 47.76 26.80
CA LEU A 761 -9.24 48.21 27.05
C LEU A 761 -9.12 49.74 27.27
N LYS A 762 -9.98 50.58 26.68
CA LYS A 762 -9.98 52.04 26.94
C LYS A 762 -10.24 52.40 28.40
N HIS A 763 -11.00 51.56 29.10
CA HIS A 763 -11.37 51.76 30.51
C HIS A 763 -10.41 51.06 31.49
N VAL A 764 -9.32 50.50 30.98
CA VAL A 764 -8.30 49.85 31.80
C VAL A 764 -7.26 50.87 32.24
N ASP A 765 -7.15 51.06 33.55
CA ASP A 765 -6.10 51.88 34.15
C ASP A 765 -4.74 51.21 33.95
N THR A 766 -3.93 51.73 33.04
CA THR A 766 -2.61 51.20 32.69
C THR A 766 -1.57 51.30 33.81
N SER A 767 -1.93 51.89 34.97
CA SER A 767 -1.11 51.88 36.19
C SER A 767 -1.48 50.76 37.18
N LYS A 768 -2.48 49.92 36.83
CA LYS A 768 -3.02 48.82 37.65
C LYS A 768 -3.04 47.49 36.90
N LYS A 769 -3.45 46.41 37.59
CA LYS A 769 -3.67 45.09 36.99
C LYS A 769 -5.02 45.01 36.28
N ALA A 770 -5.13 44.24 35.20
CA ALA A 770 -6.42 43.85 34.60
C ALA A 770 -6.71 42.35 34.83
N GLU A 771 -7.96 42.02 35.13
CA GLU A 771 -8.46 40.64 35.11
C GLU A 771 -8.96 40.30 33.70
N LEU A 772 -8.46 39.20 33.13
CA LEU A 772 -8.94 38.62 31.89
C LEU A 772 -9.58 37.26 32.17
N VAL A 773 -10.65 36.95 31.44
CA VAL A 773 -11.07 35.55 31.27
C VAL A 773 -10.56 35.08 29.92
N ILE A 774 -9.68 34.08 29.94
CA ILE A 774 -9.14 33.45 28.75
C ILE A 774 -9.66 32.02 28.62
N PHE A 775 -9.96 31.58 27.41
CA PHE A 775 -10.28 30.20 27.11
C PHE A 775 -9.03 29.51 26.58
N ARG A 776 -8.58 28.48 27.29
CA ARG A 776 -7.36 27.71 26.98
C ARG A 776 -7.57 26.26 27.38
N ASN A 777 -7.20 25.32 26.51
CA ASN A 777 -7.35 23.88 26.77
C ASN A 777 -8.79 23.48 27.14
N GLN A 778 -9.76 24.00 26.39
CA GLN A 778 -11.20 23.72 26.54
C GLN A 778 -11.81 24.15 27.90
N LYS A 779 -11.18 25.08 28.61
CA LYS A 779 -11.66 25.64 29.88
C LYS A 779 -11.41 27.13 29.96
N GLU A 780 -12.29 27.83 30.70
CA GLU A 780 -12.08 29.23 31.07
C GLU A 780 -11.10 29.34 32.25
N HIS A 781 -10.17 30.29 32.15
CA HIS A 781 -9.20 30.63 33.18
C HIS A 781 -9.29 32.13 33.46
N LYS A 782 -9.33 32.49 34.75
CA LYS A 782 -9.17 33.88 35.16
C LYS A 782 -7.69 34.19 35.35
N VAL A 783 -7.20 35.23 34.68
CA VAL A 783 -5.80 35.62 34.70
C VAL A 783 -5.70 37.10 34.99
N VAL A 784 -4.95 37.47 36.02
CA VAL A 784 -4.74 38.87 36.40
C VAL A 784 -3.38 39.33 35.88
N ILE A 785 -3.40 40.21 34.88
CA ILE A 785 -2.21 40.68 34.18
C ILE A 785 -1.74 42.05 34.71
N PRO A 786 -0.43 42.24 34.95
CA PRO A 786 0.16 43.57 35.15
C PRO A 786 0.27 44.29 33.79
N LEU A 787 -0.02 45.60 33.75
CA LEU A 787 -0.16 46.38 32.51
C LEU A 787 0.89 47.46 32.31
#